data_AF-A0A960SVI0-F1
#
_entry.id   AF-A0A960SVI0-F1
#
_cell.length_a   1.000
_cell.length_b   1.000
_cell.length_c   1.000
_cell.angle_alpha   90.00
_cell.angle_beta   90.00
_cell.angle_gamma   90.00
#
_symmetry.space_group_name_H-M   'P 1'
#
loop_
_entity.id
_entity.type
_entity.pdbx_description
1 polymer ?
#
loop_
_entity_poly.entity_id
_entity_poly.type
_entity_poly.pdbx_seq_one_letter_code
_entity_poly.pdbx_strand_id
1 'polypeptide(L)'
;IALTDVDWDGNGVSIPLSSGGLNPDERVTVALRFTLDALEYSINGAAPVTQALANRGGLNNWRGTPDVNIGEIDTNTGQRGALTTDNTSVFFTDDFVSMTDGTASVLYARFWNATDGSITNTAGSAETVTATVTIRNWTSDAVEGSLSASSGNGETYSNGVWQATGLSSVNAALNAIEYTPGSEPLAVLDITIDDQTSPGATTGTIIIANSAPSVVYVDDSFTESMGDPVTDADLGTGGDQSAIFGYSAFRTVSGAAAIVDPAGSIVVNDGDYSGDSATITGTMTMQLTDTTGGVTIGSLGADDGTSIDLQGNDLTVGNDEAIAYIDAPISGTGALTKNGTGRVGLRKANTYTGDTIVNDGFLRLGSVGTDPAFQGSVAGNLVVNAPGRIEFNAAETGTSMTHSTQISGDGSVAITGPGVVTFDGPANTFTGNFVLGYGFTSDINETLAVGTQNGIVVIGQAGHIGTGILESRGAQLRATTSVNITNNVEIYGGGFRLGGSNTFELSGTIAPVNGLRGLGNYGGDGFVVTLSGAIDLDGGGVPQQLNLDGLEGQENGDFIVSASISGSSNFGVNVTLDNSVVTLSGANSYLGNTIIDGDSLVLMNGTHPNAGIWNVNNNAVLGGNGSIDGLVMINGATLAPGASIGSLTIGFGLTFGDNSTYSVEIDSSAPSADLADSDLPVTIGANVTLEVSDIAGSPVVLPIGTKLTIIDYFDDVATFNNVLTGEFAGLADGATVSIGANQFVIDYDDDLKDAAGAPGSDGAGDSVTLTAAGASSAYATWAAGFPGLTGGFGDDDDNDGVTNGFEWYFHNTDPTVADNHGAAIGNLVSTGPGTFTFSHLRPVDRSGASDEYEWSADLTTWTPAGGTEAGVTVTIVPGATTPDADPDYETVEVTVTVAPGTEAKVFVRLALSGS
;
A
#
# COMPACT_ATOMS: atom_id res chain seq x y z
N ILE A 1 -32.09 31.11 17.19
CA ILE A 1 -32.76 32.37 16.80
C ILE A 1 -31.71 33.20 16.08
N ALA A 2 -31.89 33.50 14.80
CA ALA A 2 -30.92 34.27 14.05
C ALA A 2 -30.91 35.71 14.55
N LEU A 3 -29.73 36.22 14.92
CA LEU A 3 -29.50 37.65 15.18
C LEU A 3 -29.67 38.39 13.85
N THR A 4 -30.84 38.99 13.62
CA THR A 4 -31.09 39.90 12.49
C THR A 4 -31.08 41.37 12.90
N ASP A 5 -30.67 41.68 14.13
CA ASP A 5 -30.63 43.05 14.63
C ASP A 5 -29.23 43.37 15.18
N VAL A 6 -28.38 43.80 14.27
CA VAL A 6 -27.10 44.46 14.55
C VAL A 6 -27.21 45.83 13.89
N ASP A 7 -28.00 46.73 14.48
CA ASP A 7 -28.11 48.11 14.03
C ASP A 7 -26.81 48.85 14.39
N TRP A 8 -26.07 49.28 13.36
CA TRP A 8 -24.71 49.83 13.45
C TRP A 8 -24.68 51.36 13.50
N ASP A 9 -25.76 51.98 13.95
CA ASP A 9 -25.95 53.43 13.89
C ASP A 9 -25.35 54.18 15.10
N GLY A 10 -24.34 53.60 15.77
CA GLY A 10 -23.69 54.28 16.90
C GLY A 10 -22.57 53.56 17.66
N ASN A 11 -21.69 52.78 17.02
CA ASN A 11 -20.46 52.23 17.63
C ASN A 11 -20.62 51.49 19.00
N GLY A 12 -21.78 50.87 19.26
CA GLY A 12 -22.08 50.13 20.51
C GLY A 12 -22.45 48.66 20.25
N VAL A 13 -22.34 47.81 21.28
CA VAL A 13 -22.58 46.36 21.20
C VAL A 13 -23.65 45.92 22.19
N SER A 14 -24.65 45.18 21.70
CA SER A 14 -25.79 44.66 22.47
C SER A 14 -25.72 43.14 22.57
N ILE A 15 -25.84 42.59 23.79
CA ILE A 15 -25.76 41.13 24.04
C ILE A 15 -27.12 40.60 24.51
N PRO A 16 -27.73 39.65 23.78
CA PRO A 16 -28.99 39.03 24.19
C PRO A 16 -28.77 37.95 25.25
N LEU A 17 -29.47 38.04 26.39
CA LEU A 17 -29.39 37.07 27.49
C LEU A 17 -30.18 35.76 27.25
N SER A 18 -30.65 35.48 26.03
CA SER A 18 -31.73 34.51 25.77
C SER A 18 -31.30 33.08 25.37
N SER A 19 -30.00 32.76 25.31
CA SER A 19 -29.54 31.42 24.87
C SER A 19 -29.36 30.40 26.00
N GLY A 20 -29.16 30.84 27.24
CA GLY A 20 -29.19 29.98 28.43
C GLY A 20 -30.45 30.30 29.22
N GLY A 21 -31.44 29.40 29.22
CA GLY A 21 -32.74 29.63 29.85
C GLY A 21 -32.60 30.34 31.20
N LEU A 22 -33.03 31.60 31.25
CA LEU A 22 -33.01 32.40 32.47
C LEU A 22 -34.06 31.85 33.42
N ASN A 23 -33.64 31.03 34.38
CA ASN A 23 -34.49 30.64 35.49
C ASN A 23 -34.50 31.80 36.50
N PRO A 24 -35.66 32.20 37.08
CA PRO A 24 -35.75 33.32 38.02
C PRO A 24 -34.85 33.20 39.27
N ASP A 25 -34.31 32.01 39.52
CA ASP A 25 -33.48 31.68 40.68
C ASP A 25 -31.99 31.40 40.31
N GLU A 26 -31.57 31.68 39.08
CA GLU A 26 -30.21 31.39 38.61
C GLU A 26 -29.46 32.67 38.20
N ARG A 27 -28.20 32.79 38.64
CA ARG A 27 -27.33 33.94 38.34
C ARG A 27 -27.06 34.02 36.84
N VAL A 28 -26.91 35.24 36.31
CA VAL A 28 -26.59 35.51 34.90
C VAL A 28 -25.27 36.26 34.80
N THR A 29 -24.34 35.72 34.03
CA THR A 29 -22.95 36.17 33.88
C THR A 29 -22.70 36.39 32.40
N VAL A 30 -22.00 37.44 31.97
CA VAL A 30 -21.69 37.67 30.55
C VAL A 30 -20.23 38.07 30.38
N ALA A 31 -19.46 37.32 29.59
CA ALA A 31 -18.09 37.64 29.17
C ALA A 31 -18.07 38.01 27.68
N LEU A 32 -17.27 38.99 27.26
CA LEU A 32 -17.27 39.56 25.91
C LEU A 32 -15.87 39.60 25.29
N ARG A 33 -15.77 39.26 24.01
CA ARG A 33 -14.56 39.39 23.20
C ARG A 33 -14.89 39.90 21.81
N PHE A 34 -14.14 40.91 21.38
CA PHE A 34 -14.24 41.49 20.04
C PHE A 34 -13.10 40.97 19.17
N THR A 35 -13.43 40.43 18.00
CA THR A 35 -12.47 40.13 16.93
C THR A 35 -12.73 41.02 15.72
N LEU A 36 -11.87 40.93 14.70
CA LEU A 36 -12.02 41.71 13.46
C LEU A 36 -13.32 41.39 12.70
N ASP A 37 -13.92 40.20 12.91
CA ASP A 37 -15.08 39.69 12.16
C ASP A 37 -16.22 39.11 13.01
N ALA A 38 -16.07 39.08 14.33
CA ALA A 38 -17.05 38.47 15.21
C ALA A 38 -17.08 39.11 16.60
N LEU A 39 -18.25 39.09 17.22
CA LEU A 39 -18.43 39.25 18.65
C LEU A 39 -18.60 37.86 19.26
N GLU A 40 -17.76 37.53 20.23
CA GLU A 40 -17.89 36.32 21.05
C GLU A 40 -18.39 36.71 22.43
N TYR A 41 -19.40 36.01 22.95
CA TYR A 41 -19.88 36.23 24.30
C TYR A 41 -20.22 34.92 25.00
N SER A 42 -19.79 34.73 26.24
CA SER A 42 -20.18 33.59 27.08
C SER A 42 -21.20 34.03 28.10
N ILE A 43 -22.26 33.24 28.30
CA ILE A 43 -23.24 33.47 29.36
C ILE A 43 -23.06 32.40 30.45
N ASN A 44 -22.93 32.79 31.71
CA ASN A 44 -22.80 31.86 32.85
C ASN A 44 -21.62 30.88 32.76
N GLY A 45 -20.54 31.27 32.09
CA GLY A 45 -19.42 30.36 31.83
C GLY A 45 -19.77 29.22 30.88
N ALA A 46 -20.94 29.25 30.23
CA ALA A 46 -21.28 28.34 29.15
C ALA A 46 -20.42 28.62 27.91
N ALA A 47 -20.41 27.67 26.98
CA ALA A 47 -19.71 27.81 25.71
C ALA A 47 -20.04 29.18 25.05
N PRO A 48 -19.02 29.97 24.67
CA PRO A 48 -19.24 31.27 24.05
C PRO A 48 -20.07 31.16 22.77
N VAL A 49 -21.02 32.06 22.59
CA VAL A 49 -21.75 32.27 21.35
C VAL A 49 -20.95 33.24 20.49
N THR A 50 -20.50 32.76 19.33
CA THR A 50 -19.84 33.59 18.31
C THR A 50 -20.89 34.11 17.34
N GLN A 51 -21.06 35.43 17.29
CA GLN A 51 -21.87 36.09 16.28
C GLN A 51 -20.96 36.67 15.19
N ALA A 52 -21.08 36.13 13.98
CA ALA A 52 -20.42 36.69 12.80
C ALA A 52 -20.96 38.09 12.50
N LEU A 53 -20.06 39.05 12.32
CA LEU A 53 -20.36 40.40 11.86
C LEU A 53 -20.45 40.36 10.32
N ALA A 54 -21.61 39.98 9.79
CA ALA A 54 -21.81 39.83 8.34
C ALA A 54 -21.89 41.20 7.62
N ASN A 55 -21.48 41.21 6.34
CA ASN A 55 -21.32 42.37 5.42
C ASN A 55 -19.98 43.13 5.48
N ARG A 56 -18.87 42.41 5.28
CA ARG A 56 -17.76 42.99 4.51
C ARG A 56 -18.17 43.12 3.05
N GLY A 57 -18.81 44.22 2.67
CA GLY A 57 -18.89 44.60 1.26
C GLY A 57 -17.45 44.65 0.72
N GLY A 58 -17.09 43.71 -0.17
CA GLY A 58 -15.71 43.29 -0.46
C GLY A 58 -14.71 44.37 -0.88
N LEU A 59 -14.27 45.20 0.06
CA LEU A 59 -13.29 46.25 -0.14
C LEU A 59 -12.35 46.30 1.06
N ASN A 60 -11.17 45.73 0.85
CA ASN A 60 -10.00 46.00 1.68
C ASN A 60 -9.70 47.50 1.54
N ASN A 61 -9.80 48.25 2.63
CA ASN A 61 -9.45 49.66 2.78
C ASN A 61 -10.54 50.67 2.30
N TRP A 62 -11.29 51.29 3.21
CA TRP A 62 -12.11 52.47 2.87
C TRP A 62 -11.97 53.64 3.86
N ARG A 63 -11.35 54.70 3.33
CA ARG A 63 -11.45 56.10 3.76
C ARG A 63 -12.68 56.71 3.06
N GLY A 64 -13.64 57.23 3.82
CA GLY A 64 -14.68 58.13 3.28
C GLY A 64 -16.10 57.87 3.79
N THR A 65 -16.79 58.96 4.18
CA THR A 65 -18.19 59.04 4.62
C THR A 65 -19.19 58.78 3.50
N PRO A 66 -20.27 58.03 3.79
CA PRO A 66 -21.59 58.47 3.34
C PRO A 66 -22.69 58.31 4.41
N ASP A 67 -23.57 59.31 4.47
CA ASP A 67 -24.87 59.24 5.18
C ASP A 67 -25.78 58.19 4.55
N VAL A 68 -26.43 57.34 5.36
CA VAL A 68 -27.63 56.58 4.98
C VAL A 68 -28.59 56.50 6.19
N ASN A 69 -29.85 56.89 5.99
CA ASN A 69 -30.98 56.68 6.89
C ASN A 69 -31.84 55.48 6.39
N ILE A 70 -32.53 54.74 7.27
CA ILE A 70 -33.99 54.33 7.23
C ILE A 70 -34.30 53.02 8.03
N GLY A 71 -35.07 53.14 9.13
CA GLY A 71 -36.44 52.59 9.44
C GLY A 71 -36.80 51.07 9.44
N GLU A 72 -37.47 50.62 10.51
CA GLU A 72 -38.01 49.26 10.79
C GLU A 72 -39.22 48.81 9.90
N ILE A 73 -39.37 47.49 9.68
CA ILE A 73 -40.54 46.82 9.06
C ILE A 73 -41.24 45.91 10.09
N ASP A 74 -42.51 46.19 10.42
CA ASP A 74 -43.42 45.25 11.09
C ASP A 74 -43.81 44.11 10.13
N THR A 75 -43.59 42.87 10.58
CA THR A 75 -43.68 41.63 9.81
C THR A 75 -45.11 41.15 9.51
N ASN A 76 -46.17 41.81 10.03
CA ASN A 76 -47.53 41.28 9.88
C ASN A 76 -48.45 41.97 8.85
N THR A 77 -48.14 43.18 8.35
CA THR A 77 -49.08 43.90 7.44
C THR A 77 -48.45 44.64 6.25
N GLY A 78 -47.13 44.80 6.19
CA GLY A 78 -46.46 45.40 5.02
C GLY A 78 -46.84 46.87 4.72
N GLN A 79 -47.39 47.63 5.68
CA GLN A 79 -47.54 49.09 5.57
C GLN A 79 -46.83 49.84 6.72
N ARG A 80 -46.21 50.98 6.36
CA ARG A 80 -45.35 51.82 7.22
C ARG A 80 -46.20 52.84 8.01
N GLY A 81 -46.07 52.91 9.33
CA GLY A 81 -46.83 53.87 10.14
C GLY A 81 -46.31 54.09 11.57
N ALA A 82 -45.59 55.21 11.75
CA ALA A 82 -45.34 56.06 12.92
C ALA A 82 -45.70 55.60 14.36
N LEU A 83 -44.74 55.78 15.28
CA LEU A 83 -45.01 56.24 16.65
C LEU A 83 -44.79 57.75 16.75
N THR A 84 -45.82 58.47 17.17
CA THR A 84 -45.83 59.92 17.39
C THR A 84 -45.94 60.26 18.88
N THR A 85 -45.30 61.39 19.24
CA THR A 85 -45.62 62.37 20.31
C THR A 85 -45.81 61.79 21.71
N ASP A 86 -44.82 61.82 22.61
CA ASP A 86 -44.23 63.07 23.11
C ASP A 86 -42.71 62.99 23.32
N ASN A 87 -42.01 63.87 22.60
CA ASN A 87 -40.56 64.08 22.59
C ASN A 87 -40.02 64.62 23.92
N THR A 88 -38.80 64.20 24.27
CA THR A 88 -37.64 65.12 24.29
C THR A 88 -36.39 64.41 23.78
N SER A 89 -36.11 64.58 22.50
CA SER A 89 -34.80 64.33 21.91
C SER A 89 -33.80 65.37 22.41
N VAL A 90 -32.59 64.93 22.74
CA VAL A 90 -31.39 65.76 22.66
C VAL A 90 -30.37 64.98 21.83
N PHE A 91 -30.26 65.35 20.56
CA PHE A 91 -29.08 65.06 19.77
C PHE A 91 -27.97 66.02 20.20
N PHE A 92 -26.77 65.50 20.44
CA PHE A 92 -25.53 66.27 20.27
C PHE A 92 -24.63 65.58 19.25
N THR A 93 -24.33 66.33 18.19
CA THR A 93 -23.12 66.24 17.36
C THR A 93 -22.05 67.13 18.01
N ASP A 94 -20.98 66.54 18.56
CA ASP A 94 -19.57 67.02 18.55
C ASP A 94 -18.76 66.24 19.61
N ASP A 95 -17.92 65.29 19.17
CA ASP A 95 -16.47 65.32 19.39
C ASP A 95 -15.83 64.21 18.55
N PHE A 96 -14.99 64.61 17.59
CA PHE A 96 -14.28 63.76 16.63
C PHE A 96 -12.89 63.36 17.15
N VAL A 97 -12.39 62.14 16.85
CA VAL A 97 -11.00 61.95 16.37
C VAL A 97 -10.87 60.76 15.40
N SER A 98 -10.16 61.02 14.30
CA SER A 98 -9.62 60.12 13.27
C SER A 98 -8.84 58.91 13.81
N MET A 99 -9.21 57.70 13.38
CA MET A 99 -8.44 56.47 13.54
C MET A 99 -7.19 56.49 12.66
N THR A 100 -6.00 56.41 13.26
CA THR A 100 -4.73 56.42 12.51
C THR A 100 -3.85 55.19 12.78
N ASP A 101 -4.24 54.29 13.67
CA ASP A 101 -3.38 53.20 14.18
C ASP A 101 -4.05 51.84 14.41
N GLY A 102 -5.35 51.66 14.12
CA GLY A 102 -5.94 50.32 14.00
C GLY A 102 -6.27 49.58 15.30
N THR A 103 -6.46 50.29 16.42
CA THR A 103 -7.05 49.73 17.64
C THR A 103 -8.52 50.16 17.78
N ALA A 104 -9.46 49.23 17.81
CA ALA A 104 -10.85 49.50 18.14
C ALA A 104 -11.01 49.51 19.68
N SER A 105 -11.48 50.61 20.26
CA SER A 105 -11.94 50.65 21.65
C SER A 105 -13.47 50.66 21.67
N VAL A 106 -14.06 49.84 22.55
CA VAL A 106 -15.49 49.86 22.86
C VAL A 106 -15.79 51.16 23.62
N LEU A 107 -16.63 52.03 23.06
CA LEU A 107 -16.93 53.34 23.65
C LEU A 107 -17.98 53.24 24.77
N TYR A 108 -18.87 52.23 24.73
CA TYR A 108 -19.86 51.88 25.77
C TYR A 108 -20.40 50.44 25.59
N ALA A 109 -20.90 49.80 26.65
CA ALA A 109 -21.57 48.49 26.62
C ALA A 109 -22.99 48.58 27.23
N ARG A 110 -23.99 47.91 26.62
CA ARG A 110 -25.40 47.86 27.09
C ARG A 110 -25.88 46.42 27.29
N PHE A 111 -26.76 46.19 28.27
CA PHE A 111 -27.29 44.88 28.64
C PHE A 111 -28.79 44.76 28.30
N TRP A 112 -29.25 43.66 27.68
CA TRP A 112 -30.64 43.55 27.19
C TRP A 112 -31.26 42.13 27.34
N ASN A 113 -32.54 42.05 27.75
CA ASN A 113 -33.36 40.83 27.72
C ASN A 113 -34.25 40.80 26.46
N ALA A 114 -34.01 39.81 25.59
CA ALA A 114 -34.59 39.75 24.24
C ALA A 114 -36.06 39.29 24.16
N THR A 115 -36.68 38.74 25.22
CA THR A 115 -38.03 38.14 25.08
C THR A 115 -39.17 39.12 25.35
N ASP A 116 -38.93 40.17 26.13
CA ASP A 116 -39.97 41.08 26.63
C ASP A 116 -39.49 42.50 27.01
N GLY A 117 -38.20 42.84 26.85
CA GLY A 117 -37.66 44.17 27.18
C GLY A 117 -37.76 44.57 28.66
N SER A 118 -38.10 43.61 29.53
CA SER A 118 -38.23 43.76 30.97
C SER A 118 -37.24 42.83 31.66
N ILE A 119 -36.56 43.32 32.70
CA ILE A 119 -35.59 42.55 33.49
C ILE A 119 -36.29 41.85 34.67
N THR A 120 -37.60 42.04 34.78
CA THR A 120 -38.46 41.54 35.87
C THR A 120 -39.73 40.94 35.29
N ASN A 121 -40.04 39.67 35.58
CA ASN A 121 -41.33 39.08 35.23
C ASN A 121 -42.45 39.68 36.12
N THR A 122 -43.68 39.64 35.64
CA THR A 122 -44.81 40.46 36.10
C THR A 122 -45.33 40.10 37.50
N ALA A 123 -45.26 41.09 38.40
CA ALA A 123 -46.19 41.48 39.46
C ALA A 123 -46.87 40.41 40.34
N GLY A 124 -46.27 40.18 41.51
CA GLY A 124 -46.99 39.91 42.75
C GLY A 124 -46.94 41.12 43.67
N SER A 125 -47.99 41.95 43.72
CA SER A 125 -48.09 43.15 44.59
C SER A 125 -47.06 44.28 44.34
N ALA A 126 -47.30 45.45 44.97
CA ALA A 126 -46.53 46.68 44.74
C ALA A 126 -45.15 46.58 45.41
N GLU A 127 -44.21 45.93 44.72
CA GLU A 127 -42.85 45.71 45.19
C GLU A 127 -41.91 46.79 44.63
N THR A 128 -41.05 47.33 45.49
CA THR A 128 -40.01 48.28 45.12
C THR A 128 -38.76 47.50 44.72
N VAL A 129 -38.47 47.44 43.42
CA VAL A 129 -37.22 46.89 42.90
C VAL A 129 -36.14 47.96 42.94
N THR A 130 -34.96 47.63 43.46
CA THR A 130 -33.76 48.46 43.39
C THR A 130 -32.68 47.73 42.61
N ALA A 131 -32.19 48.36 41.55
CA ALA A 131 -30.99 47.91 40.86
C ALA A 131 -29.80 48.76 41.29
N THR A 132 -28.70 48.10 41.61
CA THR A 132 -27.41 48.71 41.95
C THR A 132 -26.35 48.16 41.00
N VAL A 133 -25.54 49.04 40.42
CA VAL A 133 -24.34 48.69 39.65
C VAL A 133 -23.16 49.40 40.30
N THR A 134 -22.19 48.64 40.80
CA THR A 134 -21.03 49.16 41.52
C THR A 134 -19.77 48.87 40.75
N ILE A 135 -18.96 49.89 40.47
CA ILE A 135 -17.59 49.71 39.99
C ILE A 135 -16.75 49.23 41.18
N ARG A 136 -16.28 47.98 41.13
CA ARG A 136 -15.49 47.36 42.19
C ARG A 136 -14.16 48.09 42.35
N ASN A 137 -13.73 48.32 43.59
CA ASN A 137 -12.50 49.03 43.94
C ASN A 137 -12.40 50.46 43.38
N TRP A 138 -13.52 51.11 43.05
CA TRP A 138 -13.52 52.48 42.55
C TRP A 138 -12.78 53.43 43.50
N THR A 139 -11.84 54.21 42.94
CA THR A 139 -11.09 55.22 43.68
C THR A 139 -11.34 56.62 43.13
N SER A 140 -11.55 56.76 41.81
CA SER A 140 -12.03 57.98 41.16
C SER A 140 -12.50 57.73 39.73
N ASP A 141 -13.50 58.50 39.26
CA ASP A 141 -14.14 58.32 37.94
C ASP A 141 -13.20 58.36 36.72
N ALA A 142 -11.99 58.91 36.85
CA ALA A 142 -11.01 58.96 35.76
C ALA A 142 -10.15 57.68 35.64
N VAL A 143 -10.03 56.92 36.72
CA VAL A 143 -9.12 55.76 36.81
C VAL A 143 -9.89 54.49 36.43
N GLU A 144 -10.97 54.17 37.14
CA GLU A 144 -11.76 52.94 36.90
C GLU A 144 -12.96 53.14 35.96
N GLY A 145 -13.19 54.36 35.48
CA GLY A 145 -14.29 54.73 34.58
C GLY A 145 -15.54 55.23 35.33
N SER A 146 -16.61 55.47 34.58
CA SER A 146 -17.86 56.05 35.11
C SER A 146 -19.11 55.42 34.51
N LEU A 147 -20.25 55.48 35.23
CA LEU A 147 -21.56 55.03 34.75
C LEU A 147 -22.48 56.23 34.50
N SER A 148 -23.24 56.19 33.39
CA SER A 148 -24.19 57.26 33.04
C SER A 148 -25.38 57.31 34.02
N ALA A 149 -25.77 58.52 34.46
CA ALA A 149 -26.90 58.73 35.38
C ALA A 149 -27.82 59.90 34.98
N SER A 150 -27.89 60.20 33.68
CA SER A 150 -28.57 61.38 33.12
C SER A 150 -29.74 61.03 32.19
N SER A 151 -30.23 59.80 32.22
CA SER A 151 -31.36 59.32 31.41
C SER A 151 -32.72 59.79 31.93
N GLY A 152 -32.79 60.30 33.16
CA GLY A 152 -33.98 60.92 33.75
C GLY A 152 -34.98 59.91 34.34
N ASN A 153 -34.58 58.67 34.55
CA ASN A 153 -35.43 57.57 35.01
C ASN A 153 -35.36 57.33 36.54
N GLY A 154 -34.73 58.23 37.29
CA GLY A 154 -34.59 58.14 38.75
C GLY A 154 -33.28 57.50 39.21
N GLU A 155 -32.31 57.37 38.32
CA GLU A 155 -30.97 56.87 38.59
C GLU A 155 -30.06 57.90 39.28
N THR A 156 -29.13 57.41 40.09
CA THR A 156 -28.09 58.19 40.76
C THR A 156 -26.76 57.51 40.60
N TYR A 157 -25.68 58.26 40.38
CA TYR A 157 -24.31 57.74 40.40
C TYR A 157 -23.44 58.58 41.34
N SER A 158 -22.82 57.94 42.33
CA SER A 158 -21.82 58.59 43.18
C SER A 158 -20.87 57.54 43.77
N ASN A 159 -19.59 57.90 43.89
CA ASN A 159 -18.55 57.04 44.47
C ASN A 159 -18.50 55.64 43.85
N GLY A 160 -18.57 55.55 42.52
CA GLY A 160 -18.56 54.26 41.81
C GLY A 160 -19.85 53.47 41.87
N VAL A 161 -20.89 53.93 42.58
CA VAL A 161 -22.15 53.22 42.76
C VAL A 161 -23.26 53.91 41.97
N TRP A 162 -23.80 53.21 40.98
CA TRP A 162 -25.02 53.57 40.25
C TRP A 162 -26.22 52.85 40.85
N GLN A 163 -27.34 53.54 41.03
CA GLN A 163 -28.57 52.94 41.55
C GLN A 163 -29.80 53.51 40.85
N ALA A 164 -30.81 52.67 40.62
CA ALA A 164 -32.16 53.06 40.22
C ALA A 164 -33.19 52.30 41.07
N THR A 165 -34.33 52.93 41.40
CA THR A 165 -35.38 52.31 42.23
C THR A 165 -36.77 52.52 41.63
N GLY A 166 -37.61 51.49 41.71
CA GLY A 166 -38.96 51.44 41.17
C GLY A 166 -39.04 50.60 39.90
N LEU A 167 -40.02 49.69 39.80
CA LEU A 167 -40.10 48.65 38.76
C LEU A 167 -39.95 49.20 37.31
N SER A 168 -40.78 50.19 36.93
CA SER A 168 -40.72 50.80 35.58
C SER A 168 -39.47 51.65 35.36
N SER A 169 -38.99 52.29 36.42
CA SER A 169 -37.80 53.15 36.42
C SER A 169 -36.52 52.34 36.29
N VAL A 170 -36.42 51.20 36.96
CA VAL A 170 -35.27 50.29 36.92
C VAL A 170 -35.07 49.72 35.52
N ASN A 171 -36.13 49.24 34.87
CA ASN A 171 -36.04 48.72 33.51
C ASN A 171 -35.58 49.81 32.52
N ALA A 172 -36.16 51.01 32.60
CA ALA A 172 -35.76 52.13 31.73
C ALA A 172 -34.33 52.60 32.00
N ALA A 173 -33.93 52.66 33.27
CA ALA A 173 -32.61 53.10 33.71
C ALA A 173 -31.52 52.08 33.36
N LEU A 174 -31.76 50.78 33.56
CA LEU A 174 -30.83 49.71 33.17
C LEU A 174 -30.72 49.57 31.65
N ASN A 175 -31.77 49.89 30.89
CA ASN A 175 -31.69 49.96 29.42
C ASN A 175 -30.87 51.16 28.91
N ALA A 176 -30.69 52.21 29.73
CA ALA A 176 -30.02 53.45 29.37
C ALA A 176 -28.64 53.63 30.02
N ILE A 177 -28.24 52.73 30.93
CA ILE A 177 -26.95 52.79 31.61
C ILE A 177 -25.83 52.53 30.60
N GLU A 178 -24.79 53.37 30.65
CA GLU A 178 -23.60 53.27 29.81
C GLU A 178 -22.38 53.33 30.72
N TYR A 179 -21.47 52.37 30.57
CA TYR A 179 -20.14 52.41 31.18
C TYR A 179 -19.16 53.10 30.23
N THR A 180 -18.50 54.15 30.73
CA THR A 180 -17.40 54.83 30.05
C THR A 180 -16.08 54.32 30.66
N PRO A 181 -15.20 53.67 29.87
CA PRO A 181 -13.92 53.18 30.35
C PRO A 181 -13.02 54.29 30.91
N GLY A 182 -12.34 53.99 32.01
CA GLY A 182 -11.30 54.85 32.60
C GLY A 182 -9.91 54.61 31.99
N SER A 183 -8.87 55.08 32.67
CA SER A 183 -7.48 54.79 32.27
C SER A 183 -7.02 53.37 32.62
N GLU A 184 -7.69 52.70 33.57
CA GLU A 184 -7.42 51.30 33.89
C GLU A 184 -7.89 50.38 32.75
N PRO A 185 -7.09 49.35 32.40
CA PRO A 185 -7.41 48.47 31.27
C PRO A 185 -8.54 47.48 31.57
N LEU A 186 -8.90 47.29 32.85
CA LEU A 186 -9.92 46.36 33.30
C LEU A 186 -10.78 47.00 34.41
N ALA A 187 -12.09 46.82 34.29
CA ALA A 187 -13.06 47.21 35.30
C ALA A 187 -14.02 46.05 35.60
N VAL A 188 -14.40 45.92 36.87
CA VAL A 188 -15.37 44.92 37.33
C VAL A 188 -16.60 45.64 37.86
N LEU A 189 -17.77 45.31 37.31
CA LEU A 189 -19.06 45.88 37.68
C LEU A 189 -19.89 44.86 38.44
N ASP A 190 -20.21 45.14 39.69
CA ASP A 190 -21.11 44.33 40.52
C ASP A 190 -22.53 44.82 40.39
N ILE A 191 -23.41 43.94 39.92
CA ILE A 191 -24.83 44.21 39.74
C ILE A 191 -25.59 43.52 40.86
N THR A 192 -26.54 44.24 41.46
CA THR A 192 -27.49 43.69 42.43
C THR A 192 -28.88 44.19 42.08
N ILE A 193 -29.83 43.27 41.93
CA ILE A 193 -31.24 43.55 41.74
C ILE A 193 -31.97 42.99 42.96
N ASP A 194 -32.56 43.87 43.76
CA ASP A 194 -33.26 43.51 44.99
C ASP A 194 -34.73 43.89 44.85
N ASP A 195 -35.63 42.89 44.89
CA ASP A 195 -37.08 43.11 44.90
C ASP A 195 -37.64 43.38 46.31
N GLN A 196 -36.76 43.47 47.31
CA GLN A 196 -37.06 43.68 48.74
C GLN A 196 -37.93 42.55 49.36
N THR A 197 -38.00 41.38 48.73
CA THR A 197 -38.68 40.18 49.25
C THR A 197 -37.72 39.00 49.42
N SER A 198 -38.12 37.99 50.20
CA SER A 198 -37.35 36.74 50.32
C SER A 198 -37.61 35.85 49.10
N PRO A 199 -36.56 35.27 48.48
CA PRO A 199 -35.32 34.85 49.14
C PRO A 199 -34.08 35.77 49.02
N GLY A 200 -34.22 37.05 48.62
CA GLY A 200 -33.15 38.06 48.67
C GLY A 200 -32.67 38.53 47.29
N ALA A 201 -31.74 39.51 47.30
CA ALA A 201 -31.26 40.18 46.09
C ALA A 201 -30.50 39.25 45.14
N THR A 202 -30.77 39.37 43.84
CA THR A 202 -30.06 38.70 42.75
C THR A 202 -28.79 39.48 42.41
N THR A 203 -27.63 38.82 42.44
CA THR A 203 -26.33 39.46 42.16
C THR A 203 -25.69 38.89 40.89
N GLY A 204 -25.02 39.75 40.13
CA GLY A 204 -24.18 39.37 38.98
C GLY A 204 -22.92 40.22 38.92
N THR A 205 -21.93 39.79 38.14
CA THR A 205 -20.69 40.55 37.91
C THR A 205 -20.39 40.60 36.43
N ILE A 206 -19.91 41.75 35.97
CA ILE A 206 -19.51 41.99 34.59
C ILE A 206 -18.06 42.45 34.59
N ILE A 207 -17.24 41.83 33.75
CA ILE A 207 -15.85 42.25 33.56
C ILE A 207 -15.77 42.96 32.21
N ILE A 208 -15.21 44.17 32.22
CA ILE A 208 -14.96 44.97 31.03
C ILE A 208 -13.46 45.14 30.91
N ALA A 209 -12.89 44.70 29.80
CA ALA A 209 -11.48 44.85 29.49
C ALA A 209 -11.30 45.43 28.09
N ASN A 210 -10.25 46.23 27.91
CA ASN A 210 -9.94 46.87 26.62
C ASN A 210 -9.05 46.02 25.70
N SER A 211 -8.62 44.85 26.16
CA SER A 211 -7.77 43.91 25.42
C SER A 211 -8.01 42.48 25.91
N ALA A 212 -7.58 41.49 25.13
CA ALA A 212 -7.52 40.11 25.56
C ALA A 212 -6.28 39.88 26.43
N PRO A 213 -6.34 39.01 27.45
CA PRO A 213 -5.18 38.66 28.24
C PRO A 213 -4.18 37.86 27.39
N SER A 214 -2.90 38.22 27.49
CA SER A 214 -1.82 37.46 26.83
C SER A 214 -1.49 36.15 27.54
N VAL A 215 -1.85 36.02 28.82
CA VAL A 215 -1.71 34.79 29.62
C VAL A 215 -3.00 34.58 30.41
N VAL A 216 -3.54 33.37 30.37
CA VAL A 216 -4.69 32.93 31.16
C VAL A 216 -4.33 31.65 31.91
N TYR A 217 -4.86 31.50 33.11
CA TYR A 217 -4.60 30.36 33.98
C TYR A 217 -5.85 29.48 34.10
N VAL A 218 -5.65 28.17 34.20
CA VAL A 218 -6.73 27.19 34.28
C VAL A 218 -6.49 26.27 35.47
N ASP A 219 -7.50 26.16 36.31
CA ASP A 219 -7.50 25.29 37.49
C ASP A 219 -8.94 24.87 37.83
N ASP A 220 -9.22 23.57 37.84
CA ASP A 220 -10.54 23.02 38.16
C ASP A 220 -10.92 23.25 39.64
N SER A 221 -9.93 23.51 40.49
CA SER A 221 -10.07 23.73 41.91
C SER A 221 -10.36 25.18 42.30
N PHE A 222 -10.31 26.14 41.36
CA PHE A 222 -10.64 27.54 41.66
C PHE A 222 -12.01 27.64 42.34
N THR A 223 -12.08 28.36 43.47
CA THR A 223 -13.32 28.55 44.25
C THR A 223 -13.83 29.99 44.21
N GLU A 224 -13.05 30.88 43.60
CA GLU A 224 -13.27 32.30 43.44
C GLU A 224 -14.57 32.59 42.66
N SER A 225 -15.18 33.72 42.97
CA SER A 225 -16.30 34.26 42.20
C SER A 225 -15.78 35.16 41.07
N MET A 226 -16.63 35.41 40.08
CA MET A 226 -16.32 36.26 38.93
C MET A 226 -15.75 37.63 39.37
N GLY A 227 -14.62 38.02 38.79
CA GLY A 227 -13.90 39.26 39.07
C GLY A 227 -13.06 39.25 40.36
N ASP A 228 -13.08 38.18 41.15
CA ASP A 228 -12.26 38.09 42.36
C ASP A 228 -10.79 37.90 41.98
N PRO A 229 -9.85 38.47 42.76
CA PRO A 229 -8.43 38.25 42.54
C PRO A 229 -8.04 36.84 42.97
N VAL A 230 -7.37 36.12 42.08
CA VAL A 230 -6.61 34.91 42.40
C VAL A 230 -5.20 35.37 42.73
N THR A 231 -4.72 35.09 43.95
CA THR A 231 -3.41 35.58 44.41
C THR A 231 -2.28 34.93 43.61
N ASP A 232 -2.37 33.61 43.45
CA ASP A 232 -1.44 32.81 42.70
C ASP A 232 -2.22 31.79 41.85
N ALA A 233 -2.18 31.97 40.54
CA ALA A 233 -2.99 31.21 39.59
C ALA A 233 -2.21 30.11 38.85
N ASP A 234 -0.87 30.08 38.98
CA ASP A 234 0.02 29.00 38.50
C ASP A 234 0.75 28.42 39.71
N LEU A 235 0.33 27.25 40.16
CA LEU A 235 0.89 26.63 41.37
C LEU A 235 2.27 26.00 41.12
N GLY A 236 2.70 25.87 39.86
CA GLY A 236 3.98 25.24 39.51
C GLY A 236 5.15 26.20 39.42
N THR A 237 4.91 27.50 39.22
CA THR A 237 5.97 28.52 39.17
C THR A 237 6.16 29.17 40.54
N GLY A 238 7.42 29.46 40.91
CA GLY A 238 7.70 30.08 42.20
C GLY A 238 7.30 31.57 42.24
N GLY A 239 6.46 31.94 43.23
CA GLY A 239 6.01 33.32 43.49
C GLY A 239 4.58 33.56 43.02
N ASP A 240 3.97 34.68 43.38
CA ASP A 240 2.54 34.93 43.11
C ASP A 240 2.28 35.28 41.63
N GLN A 241 1.51 34.46 40.90
CA GLN A 241 0.96 34.78 39.58
C GLN A 241 -0.47 35.31 39.72
N SER A 242 -0.61 36.61 40.02
CA SER A 242 -1.92 37.20 40.23
C SER A 242 -2.78 37.24 38.96
N ALA A 243 -4.04 36.83 39.11
CA ALA A 243 -5.03 36.79 38.04
C ALA A 243 -6.41 37.24 38.52
N ILE A 244 -7.35 37.41 37.61
CA ILE A 244 -8.75 37.76 37.91
C ILE A 244 -9.64 36.64 37.41
N PHE A 245 -10.41 36.04 38.32
CA PHE A 245 -11.30 34.92 37.97
C PHE A 245 -12.36 35.35 36.95
N GLY A 246 -12.42 34.64 35.82
CA GLY A 246 -13.27 34.90 34.66
C GLY A 246 -12.77 35.95 33.67
N TYR A 247 -11.55 36.47 33.85
CA TYR A 247 -10.83 37.21 32.82
C TYR A 247 -9.46 36.61 32.53
N SER A 248 -8.63 36.37 33.55
CA SER A 248 -7.33 35.73 33.37
C SER A 248 -7.16 34.43 34.16
N ALA A 249 -8.21 33.94 34.84
CA ALA A 249 -8.25 32.64 35.50
C ALA A 249 -9.59 31.94 35.26
N PHE A 250 -9.59 30.64 34.94
CA PHE A 250 -10.77 29.86 34.54
C PHE A 250 -10.76 28.44 35.11
N ARG A 251 -11.93 27.81 35.20
CA ARG A 251 -12.05 26.39 35.62
C ARG A 251 -11.88 25.38 34.49
N THR A 252 -11.94 25.86 33.25
CA THR A 252 -12.00 25.02 32.04
C THR A 252 -11.06 25.59 30.99
N VAL A 253 -10.40 24.72 30.24
CA VAL A 253 -9.54 25.07 29.12
C VAL A 253 -10.38 25.72 28.00
N SER A 254 -11.59 25.23 27.74
CA SER A 254 -12.48 25.83 26.73
C SER A 254 -12.85 27.28 27.04
N GLY A 255 -13.18 27.59 28.30
CA GLY A 255 -13.44 28.95 28.77
C GLY A 255 -12.22 29.88 28.63
N ALA A 256 -11.01 29.37 28.89
CA ALA A 256 -9.77 30.13 28.74
C ALA A 256 -9.39 30.36 27.27
N ALA A 257 -9.52 29.34 26.41
CA ALA A 257 -9.23 29.41 24.98
C ALA A 257 -10.13 30.42 24.25
N ALA A 258 -11.36 30.61 24.74
CA ALA A 258 -12.31 31.55 24.17
C ALA A 258 -11.89 33.02 24.28
N ILE A 259 -11.08 33.37 25.27
CA ILE A 259 -10.83 34.78 25.62
C ILE A 259 -9.37 35.19 25.54
N VAL A 260 -8.42 34.24 25.62
CA VAL A 260 -6.99 34.51 25.47
C VAL A 260 -6.68 35.18 24.14
N ASP A 261 -5.62 36.00 24.11
CA ASP A 261 -5.08 36.53 22.86
C ASP A 261 -4.77 35.37 21.88
N PRO A 262 -5.07 35.49 20.57
CA PRO A 262 -4.74 34.45 19.59
C PRO A 262 -3.26 34.04 19.52
N ALA A 263 -2.35 34.86 20.04
CA ALA A 263 -0.92 34.55 20.22
C ALA A 263 -0.51 34.42 21.70
N GLY A 264 -1.49 34.34 22.60
CA GLY A 264 -1.29 34.22 24.03
C GLY A 264 -1.05 32.79 24.53
N SER A 265 -0.92 32.66 25.84
CA SER A 265 -0.65 31.39 26.53
C SER A 265 -1.77 31.00 27.48
N ILE A 266 -2.15 29.73 27.46
CA ILE A 266 -3.06 29.09 28.41
C ILE A 266 -2.20 28.21 29.32
N VAL A 267 -2.05 28.59 30.58
CA VAL A 267 -1.32 27.84 31.60
C VAL A 267 -2.33 26.98 32.36
N VAL A 268 -2.16 25.66 32.37
CA VAL A 268 -3.12 24.70 32.95
C VAL A 268 -2.46 23.97 34.11
N ASN A 269 -2.99 24.14 35.31
CA ASN A 269 -2.56 23.41 36.52
C ASN A 269 -3.00 21.94 36.43
N ASP A 270 -2.34 21.07 37.19
CA ASP A 270 -2.76 19.68 37.31
C ASP A 270 -4.21 19.56 37.82
N GLY A 271 -4.95 18.55 37.39
CA GLY A 271 -6.38 18.48 37.69
C GLY A 271 -7.22 17.62 36.74
N ASP A 272 -8.51 17.53 37.06
CA ASP A 272 -9.50 16.74 36.31
C ASP A 272 -10.48 17.65 35.55
N TYR A 273 -10.15 17.89 34.29
CA TYR A 273 -10.97 18.60 33.30
C TYR A 273 -11.70 17.61 32.37
N SER A 274 -12.00 16.38 32.83
CA SER A 274 -12.66 15.35 32.00
C SER A 274 -14.02 15.75 31.44
N GLY A 275 -14.71 16.70 32.07
CA GLY A 275 -15.96 17.29 31.57
C GLY A 275 -15.79 18.35 30.47
N ASP A 276 -14.55 18.73 30.16
CA ASP A 276 -14.25 19.79 29.20
C ASP A 276 -13.96 19.24 27.79
N SER A 277 -14.43 19.96 26.78
CA SER A 277 -14.17 19.72 25.37
C SER A 277 -13.58 20.99 24.78
N ALA A 278 -12.25 21.08 24.79
CA ALA A 278 -11.53 22.29 24.44
C ALA A 278 -10.94 22.22 23.02
N THR A 279 -10.93 23.36 22.33
CA THR A 279 -10.19 23.55 21.09
C THR A 279 -9.35 24.81 21.22
N ILE A 280 -8.03 24.69 21.04
CA ILE A 280 -7.13 25.85 20.97
C ILE A 280 -6.85 26.20 19.49
N THR A 281 -6.79 27.49 19.17
CA THR A 281 -6.75 27.97 17.77
C THR A 281 -5.71 29.06 17.56
N GLY A 282 -5.45 29.43 16.30
CA GLY A 282 -4.50 30.49 15.97
C GLY A 282 -3.05 30.10 16.28
N THR A 283 -2.35 30.91 17.06
CA THR A 283 -0.96 30.67 17.50
C THR A 283 -0.84 30.55 19.01
N MET A 284 -1.94 30.12 19.66
CA MET A 284 -1.99 29.93 21.11
C MET A 284 -0.98 28.86 21.55
N THR A 285 -0.40 29.07 22.73
CA THR A 285 0.39 28.05 23.43
C THR A 285 -0.39 27.55 24.63
N MET A 286 -0.58 26.24 24.74
CA MET A 286 -1.07 25.62 25.96
C MET A 286 0.13 25.02 26.72
N GLN A 287 0.34 25.44 27.95
CA GLN A 287 1.43 24.96 28.80
C GLN A 287 0.86 24.31 30.05
N LEU A 288 1.24 23.08 30.34
CA LEU A 288 0.86 22.40 31.58
C LEU A 288 1.83 22.77 32.69
N THR A 289 1.36 23.02 33.90
CA THR A 289 2.16 23.33 35.09
C THR A 289 1.73 22.46 36.29
N ASP A 290 2.34 22.67 37.45
CA ASP A 290 2.18 21.87 38.68
C ASP A 290 2.53 20.38 38.54
N THR A 291 3.83 20.07 38.64
CA THR A 291 4.42 18.73 38.41
C THR A 291 4.05 17.63 39.41
N THR A 292 3.14 17.89 40.35
CA THR A 292 2.78 16.90 41.37
C THR A 292 1.67 15.94 40.94
N GLY A 293 0.90 16.28 39.91
CA GLY A 293 -0.16 15.47 39.31
C GLY A 293 -0.15 15.45 37.79
N GLY A 294 -1.23 14.93 37.20
CA GLY A 294 -1.45 14.89 35.75
C GLY A 294 -2.66 15.75 35.37
N VAL A 295 -2.76 16.10 34.09
CA VAL A 295 -3.86 16.88 33.53
C VAL A 295 -4.75 15.96 32.71
N THR A 296 -6.02 15.86 33.06
CA THR A 296 -7.01 15.10 32.27
C THR A 296 -7.97 16.05 31.59
N ILE A 297 -8.09 16.00 30.27
CA ILE A 297 -9.07 16.78 29.50
C ILE A 297 -9.98 15.81 28.75
N GLY A 298 -11.28 16.07 28.72
CA GLY A 298 -12.25 15.23 28.03
C GLY A 298 -11.91 15.10 26.54
N SER A 299 -12.02 16.21 25.81
CA SER A 299 -11.62 16.36 24.40
C SER A 299 -10.62 17.49 24.24
N LEU A 300 -9.60 17.28 23.41
CA LEU A 300 -8.65 18.33 23.06
C LEU A 300 -8.46 18.37 21.54
N GLY A 301 -8.92 19.45 20.93
CA GLY A 301 -8.58 19.85 19.56
C GLY A 301 -7.51 20.95 19.56
N ALA A 302 -6.66 20.96 18.54
CA ALA A 302 -5.72 22.05 18.33
C ALA A 302 -5.52 22.31 16.84
N ASP A 303 -5.60 23.57 16.41
CA ASP A 303 -5.37 23.96 15.02
C ASP A 303 -3.87 24.06 14.69
N ASP A 304 -3.55 24.03 13.40
CA ASP A 304 -2.20 24.29 12.92
C ASP A 304 -1.73 25.70 13.33
N GLY A 305 -0.48 25.79 13.78
CA GLY A 305 0.11 27.03 14.31
C GLY A 305 0.07 27.16 15.83
N THR A 306 -0.77 26.38 16.52
CA THR A 306 -0.76 26.29 17.99
C THR A 306 0.40 25.43 18.50
N SER A 307 0.69 25.45 19.80
CA SER A 307 1.67 24.56 20.43
C SER A 307 1.21 24.08 21.81
N ILE A 308 1.61 22.87 22.17
CA ILE A 308 1.32 22.28 23.49
C ILE A 308 2.65 21.92 24.16
N ASP A 309 2.90 22.48 25.34
CA ASP A 309 4.07 22.20 26.17
C ASP A 309 3.63 21.45 27.45
N LEU A 310 4.01 20.19 27.55
CA LEU A 310 3.73 19.36 28.72
C LEU A 310 4.61 19.74 29.92
N GLN A 311 5.71 20.46 29.70
CA GLN A 311 6.79 20.62 30.68
C GLN A 311 7.27 19.27 31.24
N GLY A 312 6.77 18.87 32.41
CA GLY A 312 7.01 17.55 33.03
C GLY A 312 5.74 16.81 33.41
N ASN A 313 4.57 17.28 32.96
CA ASN A 313 3.25 16.78 33.36
C ASN A 313 2.70 15.77 32.37
N ASP A 314 2.00 14.77 32.88
CA ASP A 314 1.29 13.81 32.04
C ASP A 314 -0.06 14.39 31.58
N LEU A 315 -0.35 14.27 30.28
CA LEU A 315 -1.61 14.71 29.68
C LEU A 315 -2.48 13.50 29.31
N THR A 316 -3.72 13.47 29.79
CA THR A 316 -4.73 12.48 29.42
C THR A 316 -5.82 13.12 28.56
N VAL A 317 -6.16 12.52 27.41
CA VAL A 317 -7.16 13.02 26.46
C VAL A 317 -8.07 11.89 25.90
N GLY A 318 -9.22 12.28 25.34
CA GLY A 318 -10.09 11.41 24.53
C GLY A 318 -11.22 10.71 25.27
N ASN A 319 -11.52 11.14 26.50
CA ASN A 319 -12.55 10.54 27.35
C ASN A 319 -13.99 10.76 26.84
N ASP A 320 -14.21 11.66 25.88
CA ASP A 320 -15.53 12.10 25.40
C ASP A 320 -16.10 11.26 24.23
N GLU A 321 -15.46 10.14 23.89
CA GLU A 321 -15.81 9.24 22.78
C GLU A 321 -15.81 9.90 21.38
N ALA A 322 -15.38 11.16 21.26
CA ALA A 322 -15.43 11.91 20.01
C ALA A 322 -14.19 11.69 19.13
N ILE A 323 -14.26 12.25 17.92
CA ILE A 323 -13.12 12.38 17.03
C ILE A 323 -12.48 13.75 17.29
N ALA A 324 -11.22 13.76 17.71
CA ALA A 324 -10.42 14.97 17.89
C ALA A 324 -9.13 14.93 17.07
N TYR A 325 -8.68 16.09 16.60
CA TYR A 325 -7.40 16.26 15.92
C TYR A 325 -6.54 17.28 16.64
N ILE A 326 -5.28 16.93 16.86
CA ILE A 326 -4.26 17.82 17.41
C ILE A 326 -3.26 18.10 16.29
N ASP A 327 -3.38 19.29 15.72
CA ASP A 327 -2.52 19.80 14.63
C ASP A 327 -1.38 20.66 15.17
N ALA A 328 -1.04 20.47 16.44
CA ALA A 328 0.01 21.15 17.17
C ALA A 328 1.17 20.19 17.46
N PRO A 329 2.43 20.66 17.47
CA PRO A 329 3.50 19.93 18.13
C PRO A 329 3.23 19.88 19.64
N ILE A 330 3.30 18.67 20.22
CA ILE A 330 3.34 18.46 21.66
C ILE A 330 4.81 18.27 22.07
N SER A 331 5.26 18.97 23.11
CA SER A 331 6.67 18.97 23.58
C SER A 331 6.77 18.78 25.10
N GLY A 332 7.98 18.54 25.62
CA GLY A 332 8.25 18.38 27.06
C GLY A 332 8.80 17.01 27.46
N THR A 333 8.70 16.67 28.74
CA THR A 333 9.16 15.40 29.31
C THR A 333 8.05 14.52 29.86
N GLY A 334 6.83 15.05 29.97
CA GLY A 334 5.65 14.29 30.38
C GLY A 334 5.17 13.28 29.33
N ALA A 335 4.27 12.39 29.78
CA ALA A 335 3.63 11.36 28.98
C ALA A 335 2.30 11.83 28.36
N LEU A 336 1.83 11.12 27.33
CA LEU A 336 0.50 11.31 26.75
C LEU A 336 -0.32 10.03 26.94
N THR A 337 -1.50 10.13 27.54
CA THR A 337 -2.44 9.01 27.67
C THR A 337 -3.71 9.26 26.85
N LYS A 338 -4.03 8.33 25.95
CA LYS A 338 -5.29 8.29 25.21
C LYS A 338 -6.24 7.29 25.87
N ASN A 339 -7.35 7.80 26.38
CA ASN A 339 -8.47 7.04 26.95
C ASN A 339 -9.72 7.18 26.09
N GLY A 340 -10.78 6.43 26.43
CA GLY A 340 -12.09 6.48 25.78
C GLY A 340 -12.13 5.83 24.39
N THR A 341 -13.32 5.47 23.93
CA THR A 341 -13.55 4.72 22.68
C THR A 341 -13.36 5.55 21.41
N GLY A 342 -13.28 6.88 21.56
CA GLY A 342 -13.10 7.85 20.47
C GLY A 342 -11.72 7.78 19.80
N ARG A 343 -11.50 8.65 18.82
CA ARG A 343 -10.24 8.71 18.05
C ARG A 343 -9.54 10.05 18.24
N VAL A 344 -8.27 10.01 18.62
CA VAL A 344 -7.38 11.19 18.61
C VAL A 344 -6.39 11.05 17.48
N GLY A 345 -6.27 12.06 16.62
CA GLY A 345 -5.26 12.14 15.57
C GLY A 345 -4.15 13.12 15.94
N LEU A 346 -2.92 12.65 16.07
CA LEU A 346 -1.72 13.49 16.15
C LEU A 346 -1.18 13.68 14.74
N ARG A 347 -1.27 14.92 14.22
CA ARG A 347 -0.92 15.19 12.83
C ARG A 347 0.41 15.91 12.67
N LYS A 348 1.03 16.42 13.73
CA LYS A 348 2.38 17.01 13.69
C LYS A 348 3.40 16.12 14.42
N ALA A 349 4.68 16.43 14.21
CA ALA A 349 5.77 15.79 14.95
C ALA A 349 5.72 16.20 16.42
N ASN A 350 5.64 15.23 17.31
CA ASN A 350 5.62 15.45 18.75
C ASN A 350 6.98 15.08 19.35
N THR A 351 7.54 15.97 20.16
CA THR A 351 8.89 15.87 20.72
C THR A 351 8.91 15.57 22.21
N TYR A 352 7.76 15.36 22.84
CA TYR A 352 7.70 14.91 24.21
C TYR A 352 8.37 13.54 24.39
N THR A 353 9.07 13.35 25.51
CA THR A 353 9.91 12.16 25.73
C THR A 353 9.31 11.11 26.65
N GLY A 354 8.24 11.44 27.39
CA GLY A 354 7.45 10.45 28.11
C GLY A 354 6.72 9.50 27.16
N ASP A 355 6.31 8.34 27.67
CA ASP A 355 5.63 7.33 26.86
C ASP A 355 4.26 7.83 26.37
N THR A 356 3.80 7.31 25.24
CA THR A 356 2.40 7.46 24.80
C THR A 356 1.64 6.18 25.13
N ILE A 357 0.62 6.28 25.97
CA ILE A 357 -0.22 5.16 26.40
C ILE A 357 -1.57 5.23 25.70
N VAL A 358 -2.02 4.14 25.06
CA VAL A 358 -3.33 4.03 24.42
C VAL A 358 -4.12 2.94 25.13
N ASN A 359 -5.13 3.31 25.91
CA ASN A 359 -5.92 2.37 26.71
C ASN A 359 -7.21 1.91 26.00
N ASP A 360 -7.78 2.76 25.14
CA ASP A 360 -9.03 2.48 24.43
C ASP A 360 -9.14 3.33 23.16
N GLY A 361 -10.02 2.92 22.25
CA GLY A 361 -10.25 3.57 20.97
C GLY A 361 -9.00 3.58 20.10
N PHE A 362 -8.82 4.67 19.36
CA PHE A 362 -7.76 4.80 18.36
C PHE A 362 -6.90 6.03 18.62
N LEU A 363 -5.58 5.84 18.63
CA LEU A 363 -4.63 6.93 18.43
C LEU A 363 -4.09 6.82 17.00
N ARG A 364 -4.25 7.88 16.19
CA ARG A 364 -3.71 7.92 14.82
C ARG A 364 -2.52 8.85 14.75
N LEU A 365 -1.44 8.37 14.14
CA LEU A 365 -0.28 9.17 13.71
C LEU A 365 -0.38 9.38 12.20
N GLY A 366 -0.40 10.64 11.76
CA GLY A 366 -0.47 11.00 10.33
C GLY A 366 -1.83 11.52 9.84
N SER A 367 -1.81 12.12 8.65
CA SER A 367 -2.92 12.88 8.03
C SER A 367 -4.06 11.99 7.50
N VAL A 368 -5.15 12.63 7.08
CA VAL A 368 -6.21 12.05 6.22
C VAL A 368 -6.35 12.82 4.89
N GLY A 369 -5.31 13.55 4.46
CA GLY A 369 -5.32 14.34 3.22
C GLY A 369 -3.92 14.65 2.66
N THR A 370 -3.88 15.46 1.59
CA THR A 370 -2.72 15.67 0.68
C THR A 370 -1.55 16.46 1.22
N ASP A 371 -1.62 16.99 2.43
CA ASP A 371 -0.61 17.92 2.92
C ASP A 371 0.52 17.16 3.67
N PRO A 372 1.76 17.15 3.12
CA PRO A 372 2.90 16.44 3.71
C PRO A 372 3.35 17.04 5.04
N ALA A 373 2.88 18.23 5.43
CA ALA A 373 3.14 18.82 6.74
C ALA A 373 2.44 18.05 7.89
N PHE A 374 1.55 17.11 7.57
CA PHE A 374 0.78 16.35 8.55
C PHE A 374 1.24 14.89 8.71
N GLN A 375 2.54 14.66 8.90
CA GLN A 375 3.09 13.34 9.23
C GLN A 375 3.39 13.25 10.73
N GLY A 376 2.37 12.86 11.50
CA GLY A 376 2.46 12.72 12.95
C GLY A 376 3.54 11.72 13.38
N SER A 377 4.29 12.07 14.42
CA SER A 377 5.25 11.17 15.06
C SER A 377 5.28 11.42 16.56
N VAL A 378 5.82 10.46 17.32
CA VAL A 378 6.05 10.58 18.77
C VAL A 378 7.49 10.18 19.07
N ALA A 379 8.12 10.84 20.05
CA ALA A 379 9.50 10.58 20.44
C ALA A 379 9.65 9.58 21.61
N GLY A 380 8.61 9.40 22.43
CA GLY A 380 8.54 8.35 23.47
C GLY A 380 8.18 6.97 22.91
N ASN A 381 8.18 5.96 23.78
CA ASN A 381 7.68 4.62 23.40
C ASN A 381 6.15 4.63 23.29
N LEU A 382 5.61 3.67 22.55
CA LEU A 382 4.17 3.42 22.48
C LEU A 382 3.79 2.23 23.38
N VAL A 383 2.84 2.43 24.29
CA VAL A 383 2.25 1.38 25.12
C VAL A 383 0.77 1.26 24.74
N VAL A 384 0.39 0.19 24.04
CA VAL A 384 -0.97 -0.01 23.53
C VAL A 384 -1.63 -1.11 24.35
N ASN A 385 -2.58 -0.75 25.21
CA ASN A 385 -3.33 -1.70 26.04
C ASN A 385 -4.67 -2.01 25.38
N ALA A 386 -5.06 -3.28 25.34
CA ALA A 386 -6.33 -3.70 24.78
C ALA A 386 -7.49 -3.08 25.61
N PRO A 387 -8.57 -2.59 24.95
CA PRO A 387 -8.89 -2.72 23.52
C PRO A 387 -8.30 -1.62 22.60
N GLY A 388 -7.40 -0.77 23.10
CA GLY A 388 -6.77 0.31 22.34
C GLY A 388 -6.03 -0.15 21.07
N ARG A 389 -5.96 0.78 20.10
CA ARG A 389 -5.25 0.62 18.84
C ARG A 389 -4.42 1.84 18.48
N ILE A 390 -3.20 1.62 18.01
CA ILE A 390 -2.41 2.64 17.30
C ILE A 390 -2.56 2.46 15.79
N GLU A 391 -2.79 3.56 15.08
CA GLU A 391 -2.87 3.61 13.62
C GLU A 391 -1.77 4.49 13.03
N PHE A 392 -0.98 3.96 12.11
CA PHE A 392 -0.07 4.73 11.28
C PHE A 392 -0.73 4.98 9.93
N ASN A 393 -1.04 6.24 9.61
CA ASN A 393 -1.63 6.64 8.33
C ASN A 393 -0.65 7.41 7.42
N ALA A 394 -0.05 6.71 6.46
CA ALA A 394 0.68 7.35 5.36
C ALA A 394 -0.32 7.63 4.23
N ALA A 395 -0.97 8.79 4.31
CA ALA A 395 -2.26 9.04 3.65
C ALA A 395 -2.23 8.99 2.11
N GLU A 396 -1.06 9.12 1.46
CA GLU A 396 -0.96 9.20 0.01
C GLU A 396 0.24 8.46 -0.59
N THR A 397 0.10 8.04 -1.84
CA THR A 397 1.20 7.46 -2.62
C THR A 397 2.36 8.45 -2.69
N GLY A 398 3.56 8.01 -2.32
CA GLY A 398 4.76 8.84 -2.29
C GLY A 398 5.02 9.55 -0.96
N THR A 399 4.10 9.48 0.00
CA THR A 399 4.36 9.89 1.38
C THR A 399 5.04 8.75 2.15
N SER A 400 5.83 9.10 3.17
CA SER A 400 6.56 8.13 3.97
C SER A 400 6.65 8.55 5.43
N MET A 401 6.30 7.62 6.33
CA MET A 401 6.47 7.77 7.76
C MET A 401 7.50 6.79 8.29
N THR A 402 8.22 7.18 9.34
CA THR A 402 9.18 6.31 10.02
C THR A 402 8.87 6.29 11.52
N HIS A 403 8.84 5.09 12.10
CA HIS A 403 8.66 4.88 13.52
C HIS A 403 9.88 4.16 14.12
N SER A 404 10.52 4.82 15.08
CA SER A 404 11.86 4.45 15.57
C SER A 404 11.91 4.03 17.03
N THR A 405 10.80 4.08 17.76
CA THR A 405 10.71 3.69 19.18
C THR A 405 10.04 2.33 19.35
N GLN A 406 10.04 1.79 20.57
CA GLN A 406 9.43 0.49 20.85
C GLN A 406 7.91 0.62 21.00
N ILE A 407 7.17 -0.36 20.48
CA ILE A 407 5.76 -0.59 20.75
C ILE A 407 5.60 -1.79 21.67
N SER A 408 4.80 -1.65 22.73
CA SER A 408 4.52 -2.69 23.74
C SER A 408 3.02 -2.72 24.12
N GLY A 409 2.62 -3.68 24.96
CA GLY A 409 1.25 -3.86 25.43
C GLY A 409 0.48 -4.97 24.70
N ASP A 410 -0.80 -5.16 25.01
CA ASP A 410 -1.65 -6.23 24.46
C ASP A 410 -2.68 -5.73 23.43
N GLY A 411 -2.72 -4.43 23.16
CA GLY A 411 -3.54 -3.81 22.13
C GLY A 411 -2.96 -3.97 20.72
N SER A 412 -3.67 -3.40 19.74
CA SER A 412 -3.41 -3.67 18.31
C SER A 412 -2.68 -2.54 17.59
N VAL A 413 -1.97 -2.89 16.53
CA VAL A 413 -1.28 -1.95 15.63
C VAL A 413 -1.89 -2.07 14.24
N ALA A 414 -2.16 -0.95 13.58
CA ALA A 414 -2.71 -0.93 12.23
C ALA A 414 -1.96 0.05 11.32
N ILE A 415 -1.79 -0.36 10.07
CA ILE A 415 -1.27 0.51 9.01
C ILE A 415 -2.38 0.81 8.02
N THR A 416 -2.53 2.10 7.69
CA THR A 416 -3.53 2.59 6.75
C THR A 416 -2.92 3.61 5.79
N GLY A 417 -3.64 3.86 4.71
CA GLY A 417 -3.19 4.72 3.61
C GLY A 417 -2.30 3.99 2.57
N PRO A 418 -2.17 4.56 1.36
CA PRO A 418 -1.38 4.02 0.26
C PRO A 418 0.12 4.38 0.31
N GLY A 419 0.58 5.17 1.27
CA GLY A 419 1.99 5.56 1.42
C GLY A 419 2.89 4.47 2.02
N VAL A 420 4.10 4.86 2.44
CA VAL A 420 5.10 3.96 3.05
C VAL A 420 5.18 4.17 4.55
N VAL A 421 5.15 3.10 5.35
CA VAL A 421 5.46 3.13 6.78
C VAL A 421 6.67 2.24 7.05
N THR A 422 7.73 2.83 7.60
CA THR A 422 8.97 2.14 7.93
C THR A 422 9.12 1.98 9.44
N PHE A 423 9.38 0.76 9.89
CA PHE A 423 9.81 0.47 11.26
C PHE A 423 11.33 0.28 11.27
N ASP A 424 12.05 1.19 11.93
CA ASP A 424 13.53 1.18 12.03
C ASP A 424 14.04 1.16 13.49
N GLY A 425 13.11 1.07 14.44
CA GLY A 425 13.39 0.99 15.88
C GLY A 425 13.80 -0.40 16.38
N PRO A 426 13.83 -0.61 17.72
CA PRO A 426 14.07 -1.91 18.34
C PRO A 426 12.92 -2.91 18.06
N ALA A 427 13.08 -4.15 18.53
CA ALA A 427 12.00 -5.15 18.44
C ALA A 427 10.80 -4.72 19.30
N ASN A 428 9.61 -4.74 18.70
CA ASN A 428 8.37 -4.50 19.40
C ASN A 428 7.96 -5.74 20.21
N THR A 429 7.32 -5.52 21.35
CA THR A 429 6.92 -6.57 22.29
C THR A 429 5.41 -6.65 22.48
N PHE A 430 4.62 -5.94 21.66
CA PHE A 430 3.18 -6.03 21.76
C PHE A 430 2.65 -7.41 21.35
N THR A 431 1.57 -7.84 21.98
CA THR A 431 0.97 -9.18 21.79
C THR A 431 -0.36 -9.14 21.04
N GLY A 432 -0.95 -7.95 20.86
CA GLY A 432 -2.13 -7.80 20.01
C GLY A 432 -1.78 -7.87 18.53
N ASN A 433 -2.81 -7.84 17.68
CA ASN A 433 -2.65 -8.09 16.25
C ASN A 433 -1.97 -6.92 15.53
N PHE A 434 -1.16 -7.24 14.52
CA PHE A 434 -0.62 -6.28 13.57
C PHE A 434 -1.44 -6.35 12.28
N VAL A 435 -2.10 -5.26 11.93
CA VAL A 435 -3.00 -5.21 10.77
C VAL A 435 -2.32 -4.48 9.61
N LEU A 436 -2.08 -5.22 8.53
CA LEU A 436 -1.40 -4.79 7.33
C LEU A 436 -2.43 -4.36 6.26
N GLY A 437 -2.77 -3.07 6.28
CA GLY A 437 -3.58 -2.38 5.28
C GLY A 437 -5.05 -2.20 5.65
N TYR A 438 -5.69 -1.20 5.02
CA TYR A 438 -7.13 -0.93 5.01
C TYR A 438 -7.50 -0.21 3.70
N GLY A 439 -8.58 -0.62 3.04
CA GLY A 439 -9.19 0.16 1.96
C GLY A 439 -9.68 1.50 2.53
N PHE A 440 -9.54 2.57 1.75
CA PHE A 440 -9.73 3.96 2.18
C PHE A 440 -11.19 4.27 2.61
N THR A 441 -11.59 3.87 3.82
CA THR A 441 -12.61 4.55 4.65
C THR A 441 -12.26 4.26 6.10
N SER A 442 -11.64 5.23 6.78
CA SER A 442 -11.40 5.15 8.21
C SER A 442 -12.66 5.45 9.03
N ASP A 443 -13.78 4.90 8.59
CA ASP A 443 -15.04 4.92 9.32
C ASP A 443 -15.24 3.55 9.94
N ILE A 444 -15.46 3.61 11.25
CA ILE A 444 -15.83 2.60 12.25
C ILE A 444 -16.99 1.62 11.89
N ASN A 445 -17.20 1.30 10.61
CA ASN A 445 -18.13 0.26 10.18
C ASN A 445 -17.40 -0.76 9.30
N GLU A 446 -17.33 -1.99 9.79
CA GLU A 446 -16.75 -3.21 9.23
C GLU A 446 -17.33 -3.66 7.86
N THR A 447 -17.54 -2.75 6.91
CA THR A 447 -17.91 -3.12 5.54
C THR A 447 -16.69 -3.00 4.64
N LEU A 448 -16.01 -4.14 4.51
CA LEU A 448 -14.86 -4.41 3.62
C LEU A 448 -15.03 -3.71 2.25
N ALA A 449 -14.34 -2.60 2.04
CA ALA A 449 -14.09 -2.11 0.69
C ALA A 449 -12.98 -2.96 0.06
N VAL A 450 -13.38 -3.92 -0.77
CA VAL A 450 -12.49 -4.75 -1.58
C VAL A 450 -11.83 -3.92 -2.67
N GLY A 451 -10.50 -3.87 -2.64
CA GLY A 451 -9.65 -3.66 -3.82
C GLY A 451 -9.43 -2.23 -4.26
N THR A 452 -8.34 -1.61 -3.80
CA THR A 452 -7.30 -0.92 -4.61
C THR A 452 -6.08 -0.72 -3.68
N GLN A 453 -4.85 -0.79 -4.22
CA GLN A 453 -3.55 -0.84 -3.52
C GLN A 453 -3.51 -0.18 -2.12
N ASN A 454 -3.31 -1.00 -1.09
CA ASN A 454 -2.99 -0.56 0.27
C ASN A 454 -1.46 -0.48 0.39
N GLY A 455 -0.95 0.49 1.14
CA GLY A 455 0.44 0.96 1.10
C GLY A 455 1.55 -0.06 1.38
N ILE A 456 2.76 0.45 1.59
CA ILE A 456 3.96 -0.36 1.80
C ILE A 456 4.35 -0.27 3.27
N VAL A 457 4.55 -1.42 3.91
CA VAL A 457 5.21 -1.51 5.22
C VAL A 457 6.61 -2.04 5.02
N VAL A 458 7.59 -1.35 5.59
CA VAL A 458 9.00 -1.74 5.55
C VAL A 458 9.46 -2.11 6.95
N ILE A 459 9.98 -3.32 7.12
CA ILE A 459 10.55 -3.81 8.37
C ILE A 459 12.02 -4.16 8.22
N GLY A 460 12.80 -4.03 9.30
CA GLY A 460 14.18 -4.51 9.37
C GLY A 460 14.34 -5.86 10.04
N GLN A 461 13.33 -6.31 10.79
CA GLN A 461 13.35 -7.55 11.56
C GLN A 461 11.92 -7.99 11.88
N ALA A 462 11.70 -9.29 12.10
CA ALA A 462 10.38 -9.84 12.40
C ALA A 462 9.76 -9.23 13.67
N GLY A 463 10.58 -8.90 14.67
CA GLY A 463 10.10 -8.25 15.90
C GLY A 463 9.43 -6.89 15.68
N HIS A 464 9.53 -6.26 14.51
CA HIS A 464 8.83 -5.00 14.23
C HIS A 464 7.30 -5.17 14.13
N ILE A 465 6.80 -6.36 13.79
CA ILE A 465 5.36 -6.64 13.73
C ILE A 465 4.82 -7.30 15.01
N GLY A 466 5.58 -7.29 16.10
CA GLY A 466 5.17 -7.84 17.39
C GLY A 466 5.00 -9.36 17.36
N THR A 467 4.21 -9.90 18.30
CA THR A 467 4.04 -11.35 18.49
C THR A 467 2.62 -11.86 18.25
N GLY A 468 1.66 -10.97 18.04
CA GLY A 468 0.27 -11.32 17.74
C GLY A 468 0.07 -11.81 16.30
N ILE A 469 -1.18 -11.93 15.88
CA ILE A 469 -1.52 -12.34 14.52
C ILE A 469 -1.18 -11.21 13.54
N LEU A 470 -0.58 -11.56 12.40
CA LEU A 470 -0.43 -10.67 11.25
C LEU A 470 -1.69 -10.77 10.39
N GLU A 471 -2.56 -9.77 10.47
CA GLU A 471 -3.76 -9.69 9.63
C GLU A 471 -3.44 -8.94 8.34
N SER A 472 -3.32 -9.65 7.22
CA SER A 472 -3.13 -9.01 5.93
C SER A 472 -4.45 -8.67 5.25
N ARG A 473 -4.60 -7.40 4.88
CA ARG A 473 -5.77 -6.85 4.19
C ARG A 473 -5.37 -6.16 2.88
N GLY A 474 -4.25 -6.56 2.28
CA GLY A 474 -3.84 -6.17 0.93
C GLY A 474 -2.72 -5.15 0.82
N ALA A 475 -2.12 -4.72 1.93
CA ALA A 475 -0.88 -3.93 1.88
C ALA A 475 0.33 -4.81 1.57
N GLN A 476 1.38 -4.20 1.05
CA GLN A 476 2.64 -4.88 0.75
C GLN A 476 3.59 -4.82 1.93
N LEU A 477 4.12 -5.97 2.36
CA LEU A 477 5.24 -6.04 3.29
C LEU A 477 6.55 -6.14 2.52
N ARG A 478 7.53 -5.34 2.91
CA ARG A 478 8.91 -5.34 2.41
C ARG A 478 9.88 -5.41 3.58
N ALA A 479 11.04 -5.97 3.33
CA ALA A 479 12.08 -6.06 4.33
C ALA A 479 13.39 -5.41 3.87
N THR A 480 14.13 -4.80 4.79
CA THR A 480 15.47 -4.26 4.52
C THR A 480 16.58 -5.31 4.65
N THR A 481 16.25 -6.45 5.29
CA THR A 481 17.06 -7.67 5.35
C THR A 481 16.13 -8.88 5.22
N SER A 482 16.63 -10.06 4.87
CA SER A 482 15.78 -11.27 4.84
C SER A 482 15.24 -11.58 6.24
N VAL A 483 13.95 -11.87 6.36
CA VAL A 483 13.26 -12.04 7.65
C VAL A 483 12.41 -13.31 7.70
N ASN A 484 12.41 -13.96 8.87
CA ASN A 484 11.48 -15.03 9.20
C ASN A 484 10.35 -14.47 10.07
N ILE A 485 9.13 -14.44 9.51
CA ILE A 485 7.89 -14.06 10.18
C ILE A 485 7.35 -15.28 10.92
N THR A 486 7.47 -15.24 12.25
CA THR A 486 7.01 -16.32 13.15
C THR A 486 5.55 -16.16 13.57
N ASN A 487 4.94 -15.02 13.25
CA ASN A 487 3.54 -14.73 13.54
C ASN A 487 2.63 -15.66 12.74
N ASN A 488 1.51 -16.06 13.33
CA ASN A 488 0.41 -16.60 12.53
C ASN A 488 -0.09 -15.50 11.58
N VAL A 489 -0.44 -15.89 10.36
CA VAL A 489 -0.86 -14.98 9.29
C VAL A 489 -2.31 -15.29 8.92
N GLU A 490 -3.14 -14.27 8.99
CA GLU A 490 -4.51 -14.32 8.48
C GLU A 490 -4.64 -13.45 7.23
N ILE A 491 -5.06 -14.05 6.11
CA ILE A 491 -5.16 -13.37 4.82
C ILE A 491 -6.62 -13.05 4.52
N TYR A 492 -7.00 -11.78 4.64
CA TYR A 492 -8.36 -11.32 4.37
C TYR A 492 -8.57 -10.98 2.88
N GLY A 493 -9.79 -10.60 2.49
CA GLY A 493 -10.18 -10.31 1.10
C GLY A 493 -9.40 -9.22 0.33
N GLY A 494 -8.37 -8.61 0.92
CA GLY A 494 -7.37 -7.78 0.23
C GLY A 494 -6.12 -8.54 -0.26
N GLY A 495 -5.93 -9.79 0.18
CA GLY A 495 -4.74 -10.61 -0.07
C GLY A 495 -3.57 -10.27 0.84
N PHE A 496 -2.44 -10.96 0.65
CA PHE A 496 -1.17 -10.63 1.30
C PHE A 496 -0.08 -10.49 0.26
N ARG A 497 0.62 -9.35 0.23
CA ARG A 497 1.64 -9.06 -0.78
C ARG A 497 2.99 -8.97 -0.12
N LEU A 498 3.95 -9.74 -0.63
CA LEU A 498 5.35 -9.69 -0.24
C LEU A 498 6.15 -9.13 -1.41
N GLY A 499 7.21 -8.35 -1.14
CA GLY A 499 8.13 -7.93 -2.19
C GLY A 499 9.30 -7.10 -1.68
N GLY A 500 9.93 -6.35 -2.58
CA GLY A 500 11.22 -5.72 -2.35
C GLY A 500 12.37 -6.62 -2.82
N SER A 501 13.55 -6.47 -2.22
CA SER A 501 14.77 -7.18 -2.66
C SER A 501 15.25 -8.24 -1.68
N ASN A 502 14.58 -8.40 -0.55
CA ASN A 502 14.97 -9.33 0.50
C ASN A 502 13.91 -10.39 0.72
N THR A 503 14.34 -11.65 0.85
CA THR A 503 13.45 -12.81 0.96
C THR A 503 12.69 -12.88 2.27
N PHE A 504 11.59 -13.63 2.26
CA PHE A 504 10.76 -13.87 3.44
C PHE A 504 10.65 -15.37 3.72
N GLU A 505 10.67 -15.74 4.98
CA GLU A 505 10.15 -17.02 5.48
C GLU A 505 8.91 -16.74 6.32
N LEU A 506 7.81 -17.47 6.08
CA LEU A 506 6.62 -17.47 6.93
C LEU A 506 6.56 -18.80 7.67
N SER A 507 6.89 -18.79 8.97
CA SER A 507 6.98 -20.00 9.79
C SER A 507 5.81 -20.20 10.76
N GLY A 508 5.00 -19.16 11.00
CA GLY A 508 3.71 -19.29 11.67
C GLY A 508 2.63 -19.89 10.76
N THR A 509 1.50 -20.30 11.34
CA THR A 509 0.37 -20.85 10.56
C THR A 509 -0.20 -19.80 9.63
N ILE A 510 -0.52 -20.18 8.39
CA ILE A 510 -1.10 -19.29 7.37
C ILE A 510 -2.54 -19.74 7.10
N ALA A 511 -3.50 -18.83 7.22
CA ALA A 511 -4.91 -19.12 7.00
C ALA A 511 -5.61 -18.01 6.18
N PRO A 512 -6.31 -18.33 5.07
CA PRO A 512 -7.20 -17.38 4.40
C PRO A 512 -8.50 -17.17 5.20
N VAL A 513 -8.99 -15.92 5.23
CA VAL A 513 -10.16 -15.47 6.01
C VAL A 513 -11.10 -14.60 5.17
N ASN A 514 -12.37 -15.01 5.04
CA ASN A 514 -13.47 -14.26 4.40
C ASN A 514 -13.12 -13.53 3.07
N GLY A 515 -12.47 -14.18 2.09
CA GLY A 515 -12.09 -13.56 0.82
C GLY A 515 -11.55 -14.49 -0.27
N LEU A 516 -11.58 -14.00 -1.51
CA LEU A 516 -11.21 -14.72 -2.75
C LEU A 516 -9.80 -14.32 -3.28
N ARG A 517 -8.91 -13.78 -2.43
CA ARG A 517 -7.60 -13.23 -2.84
C ARG A 517 -6.45 -13.99 -2.19
N GLY A 518 -5.33 -14.06 -2.91
CA GLY A 518 -4.21 -14.92 -2.59
C GLY A 518 -3.08 -14.29 -1.79
N LEU A 519 -2.06 -15.13 -1.58
CA LEU A 519 -0.74 -14.77 -1.09
C LEU A 519 0.14 -14.49 -2.31
N GLY A 520 0.54 -13.24 -2.51
CA GLY A 520 1.26 -12.84 -3.69
C GLY A 520 2.72 -12.50 -3.46
N ASN A 521 3.54 -12.90 -4.42
CA ASN A 521 4.96 -12.57 -4.51
C ASN A 521 5.17 -11.53 -5.61
N TYR A 522 5.54 -10.32 -5.19
CA TYR A 522 5.74 -9.15 -6.04
C TYR A 522 7.23 -8.76 -6.08
N GLY A 523 8.14 -9.67 -5.70
CA GLY A 523 9.58 -9.53 -5.93
C GLY A 523 9.95 -9.91 -7.36
N GLY A 524 11.08 -9.41 -7.86
CA GLY A 524 11.63 -9.83 -9.16
C GLY A 524 12.51 -11.08 -9.06
N ASP A 525 13.28 -11.37 -10.11
CA ASP A 525 14.18 -12.53 -10.16
C ASP A 525 15.10 -12.65 -8.93
N GLY A 526 15.23 -13.88 -8.41
CA GLY A 526 15.98 -14.21 -7.19
C GLY A 526 15.27 -13.88 -5.86
N PHE A 527 14.07 -13.28 -5.88
CA PHE A 527 13.27 -13.10 -4.66
C PHE A 527 12.47 -14.37 -4.35
N VAL A 528 12.65 -14.94 -3.16
CA VAL A 528 12.00 -16.18 -2.74
C VAL A 528 11.12 -15.94 -1.51
N VAL A 529 9.92 -16.49 -1.52
CA VAL A 529 9.05 -16.63 -0.34
C VAL A 529 9.01 -18.09 0.08
N THR A 530 9.52 -18.39 1.28
CA THR A 530 9.44 -19.73 1.88
C THR A 530 8.27 -19.81 2.85
N LEU A 531 7.40 -20.80 2.67
CA LEU A 531 6.29 -21.12 3.57
C LEU A 531 6.69 -22.39 4.35
N SER A 532 7.13 -22.21 5.59
CA SER A 532 7.54 -23.29 6.50
C SER A 532 6.55 -23.56 7.63
N GLY A 533 5.62 -22.64 7.87
CA GLY A 533 4.46 -22.85 8.73
C GLY A 533 3.27 -23.48 8.00
N ALA A 534 2.46 -24.27 8.71
CA ALA A 534 1.33 -24.99 8.14
C ALA A 534 0.32 -24.04 7.47
N ILE A 535 -0.20 -24.46 6.31
CA ILE A 535 -1.25 -23.74 5.58
C ILE A 535 -2.59 -24.42 5.87
N ASP A 536 -3.49 -23.71 6.52
CA ASP A 536 -4.83 -24.18 6.89
C ASP A 536 -5.89 -23.48 6.04
N LEU A 537 -6.41 -24.17 5.02
CA LEU A 537 -7.42 -23.65 4.10
C LEU A 537 -8.84 -23.60 4.71
N ASP A 538 -9.03 -24.12 5.92
CA ASP A 538 -10.30 -24.07 6.65
C ASP A 538 -10.24 -23.13 7.87
N GLY A 539 -9.09 -22.47 8.12
CA GLY A 539 -8.82 -21.71 9.35
C GLY A 539 -9.78 -20.56 9.66
N GLY A 540 -10.55 -20.08 8.68
CA GLY A 540 -11.62 -19.09 8.85
C GLY A 540 -12.99 -19.66 9.28
N GLY A 541 -13.09 -20.97 9.54
CA GLY A 541 -14.35 -21.65 9.86
C GLY A 541 -15.26 -21.89 8.65
N VAL A 542 -14.83 -21.50 7.44
CA VAL A 542 -15.46 -21.77 6.15
C VAL A 542 -14.39 -22.17 5.13
N PRO A 543 -14.67 -23.12 4.21
CA PRO A 543 -13.74 -23.48 3.14
C PRO A 543 -13.41 -22.28 2.26
N GLN A 544 -12.12 -21.93 2.12
CA GLN A 544 -11.64 -20.86 1.26
C GLN A 544 -10.43 -21.24 0.42
N GLN A 545 -10.48 -20.91 -0.86
CA GLN A 545 -9.36 -21.12 -1.77
C GLN A 545 -8.22 -20.15 -1.46
N LEU A 546 -7.00 -20.68 -1.36
CA LEU A 546 -5.78 -19.87 -1.36
C LEU A 546 -5.14 -19.93 -2.75
N ASN A 547 -4.91 -18.77 -3.34
CA ASN A 547 -4.14 -18.65 -4.57
C ASN A 547 -2.74 -18.10 -4.26
N LEU A 548 -1.73 -18.61 -4.94
CA LEU A 548 -0.46 -17.92 -5.07
C LEU A 548 -0.56 -16.96 -6.26
N ASP A 549 -0.28 -15.68 -6.01
CA ASP A 549 -0.51 -14.58 -6.96
C ASP A 549 0.80 -13.83 -7.27
N GLY A 550 0.81 -13.05 -8.35
CA GLY A 550 1.92 -12.18 -8.75
C GLY A 550 1.46 -10.88 -9.39
N LEU A 551 2.37 -10.22 -10.10
CA LEU A 551 2.12 -9.14 -11.04
C LEU A 551 2.11 -9.71 -12.47
N GLU A 552 0.95 -9.62 -13.11
CA GLU A 552 0.78 -10.01 -14.51
C GLU A 552 1.75 -9.24 -15.42
N GLY A 553 2.42 -9.96 -16.31
CA GLY A 553 3.37 -9.41 -17.29
C GLY A 553 4.70 -8.94 -16.70
N GLN A 554 5.03 -9.29 -15.46
CA GLN A 554 6.33 -9.04 -14.84
C GLN A 554 6.97 -10.36 -14.39
N GLU A 555 8.30 -10.36 -14.24
CA GLU A 555 8.97 -11.44 -13.53
C GLU A 555 8.58 -11.38 -12.05
N ASN A 556 8.02 -12.48 -11.55
CA ASN A 556 7.64 -12.65 -10.16
C ASN A 556 8.60 -13.62 -9.45
N GLY A 557 8.78 -13.42 -8.15
CA GLY A 557 9.63 -14.28 -7.35
C GLY A 557 9.05 -15.67 -7.11
N ASP A 558 9.91 -16.60 -6.68
CA ASP A 558 9.57 -18.00 -6.45
C ASP A 558 8.88 -18.24 -5.10
N PHE A 559 8.13 -19.34 -5.03
CA PHE A 559 7.58 -19.89 -3.79
C PHE A 559 8.19 -21.24 -3.45
N ILE A 560 8.58 -21.42 -2.19
CA ILE A 560 8.94 -22.73 -1.63
C ILE A 560 7.95 -23.06 -0.51
N VAL A 561 7.05 -24.01 -0.76
CA VAL A 561 6.11 -24.53 0.22
C VAL A 561 6.67 -25.81 0.82
N SER A 562 7.22 -25.70 2.02
CA SER A 562 7.83 -26.82 2.76
C SER A 562 6.91 -27.39 3.84
N ALA A 563 5.92 -26.61 4.26
CA ALA A 563 4.89 -27.04 5.19
C ALA A 563 3.78 -27.86 4.52
N SER A 564 2.96 -28.53 5.35
CA SER A 564 1.72 -29.17 4.90
C SER A 564 0.66 -28.12 4.55
N ILE A 565 -0.02 -28.32 3.42
CA ILE A 565 -1.29 -27.67 3.11
C ILE A 565 -2.43 -28.60 3.52
N SER A 566 -3.41 -28.11 4.27
CA SER A 566 -4.54 -28.90 4.78
C SER A 566 -5.87 -28.15 4.63
N GLY A 567 -6.97 -28.89 4.67
CA GLY A 567 -8.33 -28.34 4.65
C GLY A 567 -9.20 -28.93 3.54
N SER A 568 -10.38 -28.37 3.33
CA SER A 568 -11.36 -28.90 2.37
C SER A 568 -11.42 -28.12 1.05
N SER A 569 -10.63 -27.05 0.95
CA SER A 569 -10.73 -26.05 -0.12
C SER A 569 -9.70 -26.24 -1.21
N ASN A 570 -9.91 -25.54 -2.33
CA ASN A 570 -8.97 -25.56 -3.45
C ASN A 570 -7.67 -24.83 -3.10
N PHE A 571 -6.58 -25.24 -3.73
CA PHE A 571 -5.32 -24.53 -3.76
C PHE A 571 -5.02 -24.11 -5.20
N GLY A 572 -4.57 -22.87 -5.40
CA GLY A 572 -4.36 -22.32 -6.73
C GLY A 572 -2.97 -21.70 -6.92
N VAL A 573 -2.46 -21.78 -8.14
CA VAL A 573 -1.40 -20.93 -8.68
C VAL A 573 -2.04 -20.13 -9.81
N ASN A 574 -2.10 -18.82 -9.64
CA ASN A 574 -2.90 -17.93 -10.47
C ASN A 574 -2.12 -17.46 -11.70
N VAL A 575 -2.83 -17.17 -12.79
CA VAL A 575 -2.28 -16.66 -14.05
C VAL A 575 -1.41 -15.43 -13.89
N THR A 576 -1.59 -14.64 -12.82
CA THR A 576 -0.77 -13.46 -12.54
C THR A 576 0.66 -13.76 -12.06
N LEU A 577 0.96 -15.02 -11.70
CA LEU A 577 2.26 -15.46 -11.21
C LEU A 577 3.14 -15.92 -12.40
N ASP A 578 3.37 -15.01 -13.33
CA ASP A 578 4.13 -15.30 -14.55
C ASP A 578 5.60 -15.58 -14.25
N ASN A 579 6.16 -16.58 -14.95
CA ASN A 579 7.59 -16.94 -14.94
C ASN A 579 8.18 -17.25 -13.55
N SER A 580 7.37 -17.71 -12.59
CA SER A 580 7.85 -18.15 -11.27
C SER A 580 7.88 -19.67 -11.14
N VAL A 581 8.76 -20.15 -10.25
CA VAL A 581 8.78 -21.52 -9.78
C VAL A 581 8.06 -21.63 -8.44
N VAL A 582 7.08 -22.55 -8.36
CA VAL A 582 6.40 -22.93 -7.11
C VAL A 582 6.81 -24.35 -6.76
N THR A 583 7.58 -24.51 -5.69
CA THR A 583 7.99 -25.84 -5.20
C THR A 583 7.11 -26.29 -4.04
N LEU A 584 6.37 -27.39 -4.22
CA LEU A 584 5.56 -28.04 -3.19
C LEU A 584 6.31 -29.25 -2.64
N SER A 585 6.99 -29.08 -1.50
CA SER A 585 7.82 -30.13 -0.88
C SER A 585 7.21 -30.74 0.39
N GLY A 586 6.17 -30.10 0.94
CA GLY A 586 5.47 -30.59 2.13
C GLY A 586 4.57 -31.81 1.89
N ALA A 587 4.09 -32.39 2.99
CA ALA A 587 3.07 -33.43 2.97
C ALA A 587 1.67 -32.77 3.00
N ASN A 588 1.04 -32.66 1.84
CA ASN A 588 -0.25 -32.03 1.64
C ASN A 588 -1.40 -33.00 1.95
N SER A 589 -2.53 -32.49 2.42
CA SER A 589 -3.70 -33.29 2.76
C SER A 589 -5.02 -32.53 2.54
N TYR A 590 -5.03 -31.55 1.64
CA TYR A 590 -6.25 -30.79 1.35
C TYR A 590 -7.12 -31.54 0.34
N LEU A 591 -8.44 -31.49 0.52
CA LEU A 591 -9.36 -32.31 -0.30
C LEU A 591 -9.87 -31.59 -1.55
N GLY A 592 -9.71 -30.27 -1.62
CA GLY A 592 -10.11 -29.50 -2.78
C GLY A 592 -9.18 -29.70 -3.98
N ASN A 593 -9.56 -29.11 -5.10
CA ASN A 593 -8.80 -29.22 -6.34
C ASN A 593 -7.54 -28.35 -6.28
N THR A 594 -6.50 -28.79 -6.97
CA THR A 594 -5.34 -27.95 -7.30
C THR A 594 -5.57 -27.32 -8.67
N ILE A 595 -5.43 -26.01 -8.79
CA ILE A 595 -5.59 -25.28 -10.06
C ILE A 595 -4.28 -24.58 -10.36
N ILE A 596 -3.67 -24.87 -11.50
CA ILE A 596 -2.42 -24.25 -11.95
C ILE A 596 -2.71 -23.55 -13.28
N ASP A 597 -2.61 -22.23 -13.28
CA ASP A 597 -2.86 -21.38 -14.44
C ASP A 597 -1.63 -20.47 -14.72
N GLY A 598 -1.48 -20.03 -15.96
CA GLY A 598 -0.45 -19.07 -16.38
C GLY A 598 0.89 -19.70 -16.72
N ASP A 599 1.92 -18.87 -16.91
CA ASP A 599 3.24 -19.32 -17.36
C ASP A 599 4.14 -19.76 -16.17
N SER A 600 3.56 -20.35 -15.12
CA SER A 600 4.27 -20.80 -13.92
C SER A 600 4.77 -22.25 -14.03
N LEU A 601 5.94 -22.55 -13.43
CA LEU A 601 6.41 -23.92 -13.21
C LEU A 601 6.08 -24.35 -11.78
N VAL A 602 5.28 -25.41 -11.63
CA VAL A 602 4.98 -26.02 -10.32
C VAL A 602 5.74 -27.33 -10.18
N LEU A 603 6.66 -27.41 -9.22
CA LEU A 603 7.41 -28.62 -8.88
C LEU A 603 6.75 -29.31 -7.68
N MET A 604 6.03 -30.40 -7.95
CA MET A 604 5.46 -31.25 -6.92
C MET A 604 6.51 -32.26 -6.43
N ASN A 605 7.18 -31.96 -5.32
CA ASN A 605 8.29 -32.75 -4.76
C ASN A 605 7.97 -33.45 -3.42
N GLY A 606 6.88 -33.06 -2.77
CA GLY A 606 6.35 -33.72 -1.57
C GLY A 606 5.33 -34.81 -1.89
N THR A 607 4.28 -34.91 -1.06
CA THR A 607 3.19 -35.89 -1.24
C THR A 607 1.83 -35.23 -1.13
N HIS A 608 0.84 -35.71 -1.88
CA HIS A 608 -0.55 -35.30 -1.73
C HIS A 608 -1.51 -36.51 -1.75
N PRO A 609 -1.60 -37.28 -0.65
CA PRO A 609 -2.56 -38.38 -0.49
C PRO A 609 -4.02 -37.92 -0.55
N ASN A 610 -4.92 -38.72 -1.15
CA ASN A 610 -6.35 -38.41 -1.31
C ASN A 610 -6.63 -37.03 -1.92
N ALA A 611 -5.80 -36.61 -2.88
CA ALA A 611 -5.91 -35.30 -3.50
C ALA A 611 -7.22 -35.16 -4.29
N GLY A 612 -7.74 -33.93 -4.34
CA GLY A 612 -8.72 -33.54 -5.35
C GLY A 612 -8.13 -33.58 -6.77
N ILE A 613 -8.87 -33.05 -7.74
CA ILE A 613 -8.39 -32.99 -9.13
C ILE A 613 -7.27 -31.95 -9.25
N TRP A 614 -6.19 -32.29 -9.94
CA TRP A 614 -5.15 -31.35 -10.35
C TRP A 614 -5.40 -30.90 -11.79
N ASN A 615 -5.86 -29.66 -11.95
CA ASN A 615 -6.06 -29.04 -13.25
C ASN A 615 -4.85 -28.15 -13.58
N VAL A 616 -4.09 -28.54 -14.60
CA VAL A 616 -2.96 -27.77 -15.13
C VAL A 616 -3.39 -27.16 -16.45
N ASN A 617 -3.48 -25.85 -16.54
CA ASN A 617 -4.06 -25.14 -17.67
C ASN A 617 -3.09 -24.14 -18.28
N ASN A 618 -3.33 -23.77 -19.55
CA ASN A 618 -2.82 -22.55 -20.18
C ASN A 618 -1.32 -22.28 -19.96
N ASN A 619 -0.45 -22.94 -20.74
CA ASN A 619 1.01 -22.84 -20.72
C ASN A 619 1.72 -23.21 -19.41
N ALA A 620 1.00 -23.48 -18.33
CA ALA A 620 1.61 -23.90 -17.08
C ALA A 620 2.40 -25.20 -17.24
N VAL A 621 3.43 -25.36 -16.42
CA VAL A 621 4.24 -26.58 -16.37
C VAL A 621 4.07 -27.24 -15.01
N LEU A 622 3.62 -28.49 -14.98
CA LEU A 622 3.68 -29.34 -13.79
C LEU A 622 4.90 -30.25 -13.90
N GLY A 623 5.74 -30.26 -12.89
CA GLY A 623 6.87 -31.18 -12.77
C GLY A 623 7.11 -31.66 -11.35
N GLY A 624 8.34 -32.11 -11.07
CA GLY A 624 8.77 -32.60 -9.77
C GLY A 624 8.79 -34.12 -9.62
N ASN A 625 9.26 -34.57 -8.46
CA ASN A 625 9.56 -35.97 -8.14
C ASN A 625 8.65 -36.59 -7.07
N GLY A 626 7.53 -35.92 -6.78
CA GLY A 626 6.64 -36.24 -5.68
C GLY A 626 5.55 -37.26 -6.05
N SER A 627 4.52 -37.30 -5.22
CA SER A 627 3.34 -38.15 -5.45
C SER A 627 2.03 -37.38 -5.30
N ILE A 628 1.13 -37.58 -6.26
CA ILE A 628 -0.23 -37.03 -6.29
C ILE A 628 -1.21 -38.21 -6.31
N ASP A 629 -1.98 -38.40 -5.24
CA ASP A 629 -3.01 -39.44 -5.15
C ASP A 629 -4.38 -38.85 -5.53
N GLY A 630 -4.47 -38.38 -6.77
CA GLY A 630 -5.64 -37.72 -7.35
C GLY A 630 -5.51 -37.67 -8.88
N LEU A 631 -6.62 -37.36 -9.57
CA LEU A 631 -6.63 -37.27 -11.03
C LEU A 631 -5.83 -36.04 -11.48
N VAL A 632 -4.86 -36.24 -12.37
CA VAL A 632 -4.09 -35.15 -12.99
C VAL A 632 -4.61 -34.89 -14.40
N MET A 633 -5.02 -33.66 -14.68
CA MET A 633 -5.52 -33.20 -15.96
C MET A 633 -4.63 -32.09 -16.52
N ILE A 634 -3.96 -32.38 -17.63
CA ILE A 634 -3.15 -31.41 -18.38
C ILE A 634 -4.02 -30.86 -19.51
N ASN A 635 -4.35 -29.57 -19.50
CA ASN A 635 -5.31 -28.95 -20.41
C ASN A 635 -4.64 -27.85 -21.25
N GLY A 636 -4.02 -28.24 -22.37
CA GLY A 636 -3.25 -27.30 -23.20
C GLY A 636 -2.03 -26.74 -22.46
N ALA A 637 -1.48 -27.55 -21.55
CA ALA A 637 -0.37 -27.23 -20.66
C ALA A 637 0.72 -28.31 -20.79
N THR A 638 1.78 -28.21 -20.01
CA THR A 638 2.92 -29.14 -20.06
C THR A 638 3.03 -29.97 -18.78
N LEU A 639 3.20 -31.28 -18.93
CA LEU A 639 3.73 -32.14 -17.86
C LEU A 639 5.22 -32.41 -18.16
N ALA A 640 6.08 -32.12 -17.19
CA ALA A 640 7.52 -32.33 -17.25
C ALA A 640 8.00 -32.94 -15.92
N PRO A 641 7.81 -34.27 -15.71
CA PRO A 641 8.19 -34.93 -14.47
C PRO A 641 9.66 -34.69 -14.15
N GLY A 642 10.02 -34.66 -12.87
CA GLY A 642 11.39 -34.42 -12.46
C GLY A 642 11.77 -32.95 -12.24
N ALA A 643 13.07 -32.74 -12.02
CA ALA A 643 13.77 -31.46 -11.91
C ALA A 643 15.22 -31.71 -12.36
N SER A 644 15.39 -32.07 -13.66
CA SER A 644 16.24 -33.15 -14.21
C SER A 644 15.64 -34.56 -14.02
N ILE A 645 16.21 -35.58 -14.67
CA ILE A 645 15.72 -36.97 -14.69
C ILE A 645 15.05 -37.41 -13.37
N GLY A 646 13.76 -37.74 -13.45
CA GLY A 646 12.95 -37.97 -12.28
C GLY A 646 11.63 -38.69 -12.53
N SER A 647 10.87 -38.95 -11.47
CA SER A 647 9.58 -39.63 -11.58
C SER A 647 8.51 -38.94 -10.74
N LEU A 648 7.37 -38.64 -11.36
CA LEU A 648 6.18 -38.13 -10.70
C LEU A 648 5.14 -39.26 -10.61
N THR A 649 4.78 -39.66 -9.39
CA THR A 649 3.78 -40.71 -9.16
C THR A 649 2.37 -40.14 -9.11
N ILE A 650 1.43 -40.74 -9.83
CA ILE A 650 0.03 -40.30 -10.00
C ILE A 650 -0.92 -41.48 -9.69
N GLY A 651 -1.46 -41.48 -8.47
CA GLY A 651 -2.20 -42.63 -7.92
C GLY A 651 -3.61 -42.85 -8.50
N PHE A 652 -4.24 -41.83 -9.12
CA PHE A 652 -5.65 -41.94 -9.56
C PHE A 652 -5.86 -41.80 -11.09
N GLY A 653 -4.81 -41.53 -11.85
CA GLY A 653 -4.85 -41.48 -13.31
C GLY A 653 -4.39 -40.15 -13.89
N LEU A 654 -4.00 -40.19 -15.17
CA LEU A 654 -3.42 -39.07 -15.89
C LEU A 654 -4.18 -38.82 -17.20
N THR A 655 -4.57 -37.57 -17.45
CA THR A 655 -5.21 -37.16 -18.70
C THR A 655 -4.43 -36.02 -19.33
N PHE A 656 -3.88 -36.25 -20.52
CA PHE A 656 -3.46 -35.20 -21.44
C PHE A 656 -4.67 -34.79 -22.29
N GLY A 657 -5.24 -33.64 -21.99
CA GLY A 657 -6.24 -33.00 -22.84
C GLY A 657 -5.64 -32.54 -24.17
N ASP A 658 -6.50 -32.18 -25.11
CA ASP A 658 -6.09 -31.80 -26.47
C ASP A 658 -5.06 -30.66 -26.47
N ASN A 659 -4.08 -30.73 -27.37
CA ASN A 659 -3.00 -29.74 -27.55
C ASN A 659 -2.08 -29.54 -26.32
N SER A 660 -2.04 -30.50 -25.40
CA SER A 660 -1.07 -30.51 -24.28
C SER A 660 0.30 -31.00 -24.73
N THR A 661 1.31 -30.80 -23.89
CA THR A 661 2.68 -31.28 -24.10
C THR A 661 3.11 -32.22 -22.97
N TYR A 662 3.74 -33.34 -23.34
CA TYR A 662 4.51 -34.16 -22.42
C TYR A 662 6.00 -33.94 -22.71
N SER A 663 6.71 -33.31 -21.77
CA SER A 663 8.14 -33.03 -21.89
C SER A 663 8.92 -34.07 -21.09
N VAL A 664 9.89 -34.72 -21.72
CA VAL A 664 10.68 -35.80 -21.16
C VAL A 664 12.16 -35.47 -21.34
N GLU A 665 12.89 -35.39 -20.24
CA GLU A 665 14.35 -35.38 -20.27
C GLU A 665 14.85 -36.83 -20.33
N ILE A 666 15.90 -37.08 -21.11
CA ILE A 666 16.65 -38.34 -21.13
C ILE A 666 18.13 -38.05 -20.90
N ASP A 667 18.87 -39.01 -20.36
CA ASP A 667 20.34 -38.96 -20.30
C ASP A 667 20.92 -40.14 -21.08
N SER A 668 21.43 -39.88 -22.29
CA SER A 668 22.05 -40.95 -23.10
C SER A 668 23.41 -41.42 -22.59
N SER A 669 24.07 -40.64 -21.73
CA SER A 669 25.34 -41.03 -21.09
C SER A 669 25.12 -41.96 -19.89
N ALA A 670 23.97 -41.82 -19.23
CA ALA A 670 23.47 -42.70 -18.16
C ALA A 670 22.01 -43.06 -18.45
N PRO A 671 21.75 -44.09 -19.30
CA PRO A 671 20.43 -44.37 -19.89
C PRO A 671 19.30 -44.34 -18.87
N SER A 672 18.60 -43.21 -18.83
CA SER A 672 17.50 -42.92 -17.92
C SER A 672 16.62 -41.84 -18.56
N ALA A 673 15.37 -41.76 -18.12
CA ALA A 673 14.37 -40.85 -18.63
C ALA A 673 13.46 -40.37 -17.50
N ASP A 674 12.83 -39.22 -17.70
CA ASP A 674 11.69 -38.82 -16.89
C ASP A 674 10.55 -39.84 -17.01
N LEU A 675 9.84 -40.03 -15.90
CA LEU A 675 8.77 -41.01 -15.78
C LEU A 675 7.51 -40.40 -15.17
N ALA A 676 6.42 -40.42 -15.93
CA ALA A 676 5.08 -40.31 -15.37
C ALA A 676 4.61 -41.71 -14.95
N ASP A 677 4.56 -41.96 -13.65
CA ASP A 677 4.19 -43.26 -13.06
C ASP A 677 2.75 -43.20 -12.57
N SER A 678 1.80 -43.83 -13.29
CA SER A 678 0.38 -43.76 -12.98
C SER A 678 -0.20 -45.11 -12.55
N ASP A 679 -0.85 -45.16 -11.38
CA ASP A 679 -1.47 -46.41 -10.88
C ASP A 679 -2.81 -46.74 -11.56
N LEU A 680 -3.37 -45.79 -12.33
CA LEU A 680 -4.69 -45.85 -12.97
C LEU A 680 -4.61 -45.37 -14.43
N PRO A 681 -5.68 -45.48 -15.25
CA PRO A 681 -5.60 -45.28 -16.69
C PRO A 681 -5.02 -43.94 -17.12
N VAL A 682 -4.27 -43.98 -18.23
CA VAL A 682 -3.73 -42.81 -18.91
C VAL A 682 -4.54 -42.51 -20.17
N THR A 683 -4.90 -41.25 -20.39
CA THR A 683 -5.59 -40.78 -21.60
C THR A 683 -4.74 -39.74 -22.31
N ILE A 684 -4.46 -39.97 -23.60
CA ILE A 684 -3.78 -39.05 -24.50
C ILE A 684 -4.81 -38.50 -25.50
N GLY A 685 -5.12 -37.21 -25.40
CA GLY A 685 -6.05 -36.49 -26.27
C GLY A 685 -5.53 -36.24 -27.68
N ALA A 686 -6.27 -35.46 -28.45
CA ALA A 686 -5.87 -35.10 -29.81
C ALA A 686 -4.73 -34.07 -29.81
N ASN A 687 -3.78 -34.21 -30.74
CA ASN A 687 -2.66 -33.28 -30.92
C ASN A 687 -1.78 -33.08 -29.66
N VAL A 688 -1.68 -34.08 -28.78
CA VAL A 688 -0.74 -34.03 -27.65
C VAL A 688 0.68 -34.21 -28.19
N THR A 689 1.58 -33.28 -27.85
CA THR A 689 2.97 -33.29 -28.32
C THR A 689 3.87 -34.01 -27.32
N LEU A 690 4.71 -34.93 -27.79
CA LEU A 690 5.82 -35.49 -27.02
C LEU A 690 7.09 -34.71 -27.35
N GLU A 691 7.64 -34.00 -26.38
CA GLU A 691 8.92 -33.32 -26.47
C GLU A 691 9.97 -34.11 -25.68
N VAL A 692 11.05 -34.51 -26.33
CA VAL A 692 12.12 -35.27 -25.67
C VAL A 692 13.45 -34.56 -25.84
N SER A 693 14.14 -34.31 -24.73
CA SER A 693 15.43 -33.62 -24.68
C SER A 693 16.50 -34.51 -24.06
N ASP A 694 17.66 -34.63 -24.69
CA ASP A 694 18.81 -35.33 -24.11
C ASP A 694 19.67 -34.35 -23.31
N ILE A 695 19.64 -34.47 -21.98
CA ILE A 695 20.36 -33.58 -21.05
C ILE A 695 21.81 -34.01 -20.83
N ALA A 696 22.26 -35.10 -21.48
CA ALA A 696 23.64 -35.55 -21.39
C ALA A 696 24.60 -34.43 -21.84
N GLY A 697 25.55 -34.06 -20.97
CA GLY A 697 26.57 -33.05 -21.32
C GLY A 697 27.47 -33.46 -22.51
N SER A 698 27.50 -34.75 -22.84
CA SER A 698 28.04 -35.29 -24.09
C SER A 698 27.19 -36.48 -24.54
N PRO A 699 26.22 -36.26 -25.46
CA PRO A 699 25.30 -37.30 -25.91
C PRO A 699 26.02 -38.51 -26.52
N VAL A 700 25.56 -39.72 -26.21
CA VAL A 700 26.12 -40.99 -26.70
C VAL A 700 25.07 -41.75 -27.50
N VAL A 701 25.50 -42.43 -28.57
CA VAL A 701 24.63 -43.38 -29.28
C VAL A 701 24.37 -44.59 -28.38
N LEU A 702 23.13 -44.76 -27.96
CA LEU A 702 22.68 -45.86 -27.14
C LEU A 702 22.78 -47.18 -27.92
N PRO A 703 23.16 -48.29 -27.26
CA PRO A 703 23.06 -49.62 -27.86
C PRO A 703 21.63 -49.89 -28.35
N ILE A 704 21.51 -50.45 -29.55
CA ILE A 704 20.21 -50.86 -30.10
C ILE A 704 19.50 -51.80 -29.11
N GLY A 705 18.23 -51.53 -28.83
CA GLY A 705 17.40 -52.26 -27.88
C GLY A 705 17.43 -51.71 -26.45
N THR A 706 18.20 -50.64 -26.17
CA THR A 706 18.12 -49.93 -24.88
C THR A 706 16.73 -49.31 -24.74
N LYS A 707 15.97 -49.69 -23.71
CA LYS A 707 14.61 -49.19 -23.46
C LYS A 707 14.64 -48.10 -22.38
N LEU A 708 13.94 -47.00 -22.65
CA LEU A 708 13.66 -45.94 -21.68
C LEU A 708 12.15 -45.88 -21.48
N THR A 709 11.67 -46.21 -20.27
CA THR A 709 10.25 -46.07 -19.93
C THR A 709 9.96 -44.61 -19.63
N ILE A 710 8.97 -44.05 -20.34
CA ILE A 710 8.56 -42.66 -20.18
C ILE A 710 7.19 -42.52 -19.54
N ILE A 711 6.34 -43.55 -19.63
CA ILE A 711 5.09 -43.66 -18.87
C ILE A 711 4.99 -45.10 -18.36
N ASP A 712 4.78 -45.27 -17.05
CA ASP A 712 4.39 -46.55 -16.43
C ASP A 712 2.90 -46.42 -16.08
N TYR A 713 2.06 -47.37 -16.50
CA TYR A 713 0.65 -47.41 -16.13
C TYR A 713 0.29 -48.81 -15.62
N PHE A 714 -0.02 -48.91 -14.32
CA PHE A 714 -0.16 -50.20 -13.65
C PHE A 714 -1.29 -51.07 -14.26
N ASP A 715 -1.05 -52.37 -14.45
CA ASP A 715 -2.10 -53.36 -14.72
C ASP A 715 -2.34 -54.24 -13.49
N ASP A 716 -3.46 -54.04 -12.78
CA ASP A 716 -3.93 -55.03 -11.78
C ASP A 716 -4.87 -56.03 -12.45
N VAL A 717 -4.29 -57.20 -12.77
CA VAL A 717 -4.85 -58.39 -13.45
C VAL A 717 -6.12 -58.99 -12.80
N ALA A 718 -6.78 -58.32 -11.86
CA ALA A 718 -7.98 -58.83 -11.20
C ALA A 718 -9.23 -57.96 -11.28
N THR A 719 -9.14 -56.63 -11.49
CA THR A 719 -10.32 -55.78 -11.23
C THR A 719 -10.50 -54.51 -12.06
N PHE A 720 -9.47 -53.99 -12.73
CA PHE A 720 -9.59 -52.80 -13.56
C PHE A 720 -8.85 -53.03 -14.87
N ASN A 721 -9.57 -52.92 -15.99
CA ASN A 721 -8.98 -52.96 -17.31
C ASN A 721 -8.29 -51.59 -17.50
N ASN A 722 -7.10 -51.44 -16.94
CA ASN A 722 -6.31 -50.22 -17.06
C ASN A 722 -5.83 -50.13 -18.52
N VAL A 723 -6.34 -49.13 -19.24
CA VAL A 723 -6.12 -48.99 -20.68
C VAL A 723 -5.55 -47.61 -20.94
N LEU A 724 -4.35 -47.57 -21.51
CA LEU A 724 -3.88 -46.39 -22.21
C LEU A 724 -4.78 -46.14 -23.41
N THR A 725 -5.27 -44.90 -23.56
CA THR A 725 -6.05 -44.51 -24.75
C THR A 725 -5.39 -43.34 -25.46
N GLY A 726 -5.31 -43.42 -26.80
CA GLY A 726 -4.70 -42.39 -27.64
C GLY A 726 -3.19 -42.60 -27.88
N GLU A 727 -2.61 -41.74 -28.70
CA GLU A 727 -1.20 -41.75 -29.12
C GLU A 727 -0.72 -40.30 -29.23
N PHE A 728 0.59 -40.06 -29.10
CA PHE A 728 1.17 -38.73 -29.33
C PHE A 728 1.06 -38.33 -30.81
N ALA A 729 0.93 -37.02 -31.04
CA ALA A 729 0.70 -36.45 -32.37
C ALA A 729 1.80 -36.86 -33.37
N GLY A 730 1.41 -37.56 -34.43
CA GLY A 730 2.33 -37.99 -35.49
C GLY A 730 3.22 -39.18 -35.12
N LEU A 731 3.04 -39.77 -33.95
CA LEU A 731 3.82 -40.89 -33.44
C LEU A 731 2.89 -42.08 -33.17
N ALA A 732 2.44 -42.75 -34.22
CA ALA A 732 1.69 -44.00 -34.06
C ALA A 732 2.55 -45.08 -33.38
N ASP A 733 1.92 -46.13 -32.85
CA ASP A 733 2.68 -47.26 -32.29
C ASP A 733 3.74 -47.83 -33.27
N GLY A 734 4.95 -48.03 -32.77
CA GLY A 734 6.13 -48.42 -33.55
C GLY A 734 6.78 -47.30 -34.39
N ALA A 735 6.32 -46.05 -34.27
CA ALA A 735 6.93 -44.93 -35.00
C ALA A 735 8.36 -44.63 -34.55
N THR A 736 9.20 -44.18 -35.47
CA THR A 736 10.58 -43.77 -35.16
C THR A 736 10.67 -42.27 -34.89
N VAL A 737 11.33 -41.89 -33.80
CA VAL A 737 11.66 -40.50 -33.45
C VAL A 737 13.17 -40.31 -33.35
N SER A 738 13.69 -39.16 -33.79
CA SER A 738 15.12 -38.82 -33.68
C SER A 738 15.33 -37.78 -32.59
N ILE A 739 16.18 -38.10 -31.61
CA ILE A 739 16.49 -37.25 -30.47
C ILE A 739 18.01 -37.19 -30.34
N GLY A 740 18.59 -36.03 -30.62
CA GLY A 740 20.04 -35.85 -30.65
C GLY A 740 20.74 -36.88 -31.56
N ALA A 741 21.69 -37.62 -30.98
CA ALA A 741 22.46 -38.65 -31.70
C ALA A 741 21.71 -39.99 -31.86
N ASN A 742 20.51 -40.14 -31.31
CA ASN A 742 19.79 -41.41 -31.20
C ASN A 742 18.51 -41.43 -32.03
N GLN A 743 18.22 -42.58 -32.65
CA GLN A 743 16.89 -42.92 -33.15
C GLN A 743 16.22 -43.82 -32.12
N PHE A 744 14.95 -43.56 -31.82
CA PHE A 744 14.12 -44.39 -30.95
C PHE A 744 12.89 -44.87 -31.70
N VAL A 745 12.39 -46.04 -31.33
CA VAL A 745 11.06 -46.53 -31.69
C VAL A 745 10.19 -46.37 -30.45
N ILE A 746 9.05 -45.69 -30.60
CA ILE A 746 8.06 -45.59 -29.53
C ILE A 746 7.18 -46.84 -29.53
N ASP A 747 6.89 -47.36 -28.35
CA ASP A 747 6.01 -48.49 -28.09
C ASP A 747 5.03 -48.06 -27.00
N TYR A 748 3.73 -48.18 -27.23
CA TYR A 748 2.69 -47.73 -26.30
C TYR A 748 2.13 -48.86 -25.42
N ASP A 749 2.45 -50.12 -25.72
CA ASP A 749 1.95 -51.29 -25.01
C ASP A 749 3.07 -52.29 -24.69
N ASP A 750 4.24 -51.78 -24.33
CA ASP A 750 5.38 -52.59 -23.90
C ASP A 750 5.09 -53.22 -22.53
N ASP A 751 5.43 -54.51 -22.38
CA ASP A 751 5.13 -55.33 -21.20
C ASP A 751 6.41 -55.50 -20.36
N LEU A 752 6.57 -54.66 -19.34
CA LEU A 752 7.80 -54.56 -18.56
C LEU A 752 7.67 -55.04 -17.09
N LYS A 753 6.48 -55.21 -16.51
CA LYS A 753 6.36 -55.45 -15.06
C LYS A 753 5.20 -56.37 -14.64
N ASP A 754 5.52 -57.57 -14.15
CA ASP A 754 4.71 -58.19 -13.09
C ASP A 754 5.23 -57.80 -11.70
N ALA A 755 4.39 -57.95 -10.67
CA ALA A 755 4.69 -57.60 -9.28
C ALA A 755 5.93 -58.31 -8.64
N ALA A 756 6.63 -59.16 -9.39
CA ALA A 756 7.84 -59.87 -8.96
C ALA A 756 9.12 -59.46 -9.75
N GLY A 757 9.04 -58.49 -10.65
CA GLY A 757 10.19 -58.06 -11.47
C GLY A 757 10.60 -59.07 -12.54
N ALA A 758 9.66 -59.89 -13.01
CA ALA A 758 9.78 -60.65 -14.24
C ALA A 758 8.98 -59.96 -15.36
N PRO A 759 9.37 -60.09 -16.66
CA PRO A 759 8.53 -59.63 -17.77
C PRO A 759 7.14 -60.27 -17.65
N GLY A 760 6.09 -59.46 -17.79
CA GLY A 760 4.70 -59.90 -17.64
C GLY A 760 4.40 -61.09 -18.54
N SER A 761 3.53 -61.96 -18.04
CA SER A 761 3.25 -63.27 -18.65
C SER A 761 1.85 -63.35 -19.28
N ASP A 762 1.15 -62.22 -19.36
CA ASP A 762 -0.20 -62.09 -19.91
C ASP A 762 -0.28 -61.26 -21.20
N GLY A 763 0.76 -60.51 -21.56
CA GLY A 763 0.83 -59.77 -22.82
C GLY A 763 -0.13 -58.60 -22.90
N ALA A 764 -0.46 -58.00 -21.75
CA ALA A 764 -1.12 -56.70 -21.67
C ALA A 764 -0.05 -55.64 -21.40
N GLY A 765 0.17 -54.74 -22.34
CA GLY A 765 1.18 -53.68 -22.19
C GLY A 765 0.87 -52.76 -21.02
N ASP A 766 1.89 -52.45 -20.22
CA ASP A 766 1.82 -51.66 -18.99
C ASP A 766 2.67 -50.38 -19.07
N SER A 767 3.30 -50.10 -20.21
CA SER A 767 4.23 -48.97 -20.32
C SER A 767 4.35 -48.38 -21.71
N VAL A 768 4.65 -47.08 -21.77
CA VAL A 768 5.11 -46.39 -22.98
C VAL A 768 6.63 -46.27 -22.92
N THR A 769 7.32 -46.79 -23.93
CA THR A 769 8.78 -46.85 -23.96
C THR A 769 9.37 -46.24 -25.23
N LEU A 770 10.59 -45.72 -25.10
CA LEU A 770 11.46 -45.35 -26.20
C LEU A 770 12.58 -46.39 -26.31
N THR A 771 12.52 -47.24 -27.33
CA THR A 771 13.53 -48.26 -27.59
C THR A 771 14.55 -47.74 -28.59
N ALA A 772 15.82 -47.65 -28.20
CA ALA A 772 16.91 -47.21 -29.08
C ALA A 772 17.02 -48.10 -30.32
N ALA A 773 16.91 -47.52 -31.50
CA ALA A 773 17.02 -48.17 -32.80
C ALA A 773 18.39 -47.94 -33.48
N GLY A 774 19.28 -47.17 -32.83
CA GLY A 774 20.64 -46.90 -33.28
C GLY A 774 20.92 -45.41 -33.40
N ALA A 775 21.94 -45.04 -34.18
CA ALA A 775 22.28 -43.64 -34.41
C ALA A 775 21.17 -42.93 -35.19
N SER A 776 20.81 -41.71 -34.77
CA SER A 776 19.95 -40.84 -35.56
C SER A 776 20.58 -40.60 -36.92
N SER A 777 19.80 -40.84 -37.97
CA SER A 777 20.21 -40.59 -39.34
C SER A 777 19.81 -39.19 -39.80
N ALA A 778 20.01 -38.15 -38.97
CA ALA A 778 19.72 -36.76 -39.33
C ALA A 778 20.34 -36.39 -40.71
N TYR A 779 21.52 -36.93 -40.99
CA TYR A 779 22.18 -36.83 -42.30
C TYR A 779 21.46 -37.60 -43.43
N ALA A 780 20.92 -38.79 -43.18
CA ALA A 780 20.23 -39.58 -44.21
C ALA A 780 18.82 -39.04 -44.53
N THR A 781 18.14 -38.46 -43.55
CA THR A 781 16.83 -37.79 -43.74
C THR A 781 17.01 -36.45 -44.44
N TRP A 782 18.07 -35.69 -44.13
CA TRP A 782 18.51 -34.53 -44.90
C TRP A 782 18.86 -34.91 -46.35
N ALA A 783 19.62 -36.00 -46.56
CA ALA A 783 19.98 -36.49 -47.90
C ALA A 783 18.78 -36.99 -48.72
N ALA A 784 17.73 -37.52 -48.07
CA ALA A 784 16.52 -37.99 -48.73
C ALA A 784 15.63 -36.86 -49.29
N GLY A 785 15.83 -35.61 -48.86
CA GLY A 785 15.16 -34.41 -49.38
C GLY A 785 15.68 -33.94 -50.76
N PHE A 786 16.75 -34.54 -51.27
CA PHE A 786 17.39 -34.20 -52.55
C PHE A 786 17.30 -35.40 -53.53
N PRO A 787 16.13 -35.64 -54.16
CA PRO A 787 15.88 -36.86 -54.95
C PRO A 787 16.58 -36.92 -56.32
N GLY A 788 17.54 -36.02 -56.60
CA GLY A 788 18.18 -35.85 -57.91
C GLY A 788 19.50 -36.61 -58.13
N LEU A 789 20.12 -37.21 -57.11
CA LEU A 789 21.46 -37.82 -57.24
C LEU A 789 21.45 -39.23 -57.87
N THR A 790 20.84 -39.39 -59.04
CA THR A 790 20.86 -40.69 -59.77
C THR A 790 21.10 -40.60 -61.28
N GLY A 791 21.35 -39.40 -61.83
CA GLY A 791 21.66 -39.18 -63.24
C GLY A 791 23.04 -39.68 -63.66
N GLY A 792 23.17 -40.09 -64.91
CA GLY A 792 24.46 -40.47 -65.51
C GLY A 792 25.22 -39.25 -66.03
N PHE A 793 26.42 -39.45 -66.58
CA PHE A 793 27.35 -38.42 -67.12
C PHE A 793 26.76 -37.44 -68.18
N GLY A 794 25.48 -37.58 -68.54
CA GLY A 794 24.77 -36.82 -69.57
C GLY A 794 23.45 -36.18 -69.10
N ASP A 795 23.23 -36.07 -67.78
CA ASP A 795 22.11 -35.35 -67.20
C ASP A 795 22.60 -33.96 -66.66
N ASP A 796 21.67 -33.07 -66.31
CA ASP A 796 21.91 -31.66 -65.92
C ASP A 796 21.23 -31.46 -64.56
N ASP A 797 21.75 -32.13 -63.53
CA ASP A 797 21.03 -32.32 -62.25
C ASP A 797 21.09 -31.09 -61.34
N ASP A 798 21.93 -30.09 -61.65
CA ASP A 798 21.95 -28.75 -61.04
C ASP A 798 21.20 -27.67 -61.85
N ASN A 799 20.65 -28.05 -63.01
CA ASN A 799 19.74 -27.27 -63.84
C ASN A 799 20.35 -25.97 -64.42
N ASP A 800 21.68 -25.93 -64.56
CA ASP A 800 22.44 -24.78 -65.07
C ASP A 800 22.44 -24.68 -66.62
N GLY A 801 21.90 -25.70 -67.30
CA GLY A 801 21.76 -25.77 -68.74
C GLY A 801 22.98 -26.36 -69.47
N VAL A 802 23.95 -26.90 -68.73
CA VAL A 802 25.19 -27.48 -69.28
C VAL A 802 25.36 -28.92 -68.83
N THR A 803 25.02 -29.84 -69.72
CA THR A 803 25.25 -31.28 -69.53
C THR A 803 26.74 -31.62 -69.45
N ASN A 804 27.29 -31.65 -68.23
CA ASN A 804 28.69 -31.92 -67.98
C ASN A 804 28.85 -32.77 -66.72
N GLY A 805 29.74 -33.77 -66.74
CA GLY A 805 29.86 -34.74 -65.65
C GLY A 805 30.60 -34.24 -64.40
N PHE A 806 30.38 -32.98 -63.99
CA PHE A 806 30.91 -32.38 -62.76
C PHE A 806 29.80 -31.64 -62.03
N GLU A 807 29.46 -32.10 -60.82
CA GLU A 807 28.38 -31.53 -60.01
C GLU A 807 28.87 -31.33 -58.56
N TRP A 808 28.78 -30.08 -58.09
CA TRP A 808 28.84 -29.55 -56.71
C TRP A 808 30.17 -29.36 -55.92
N TYR A 809 30.17 -28.25 -55.18
CA TYR A 809 31.05 -27.85 -54.06
C TYR A 809 30.15 -27.44 -52.88
N PHE A 810 30.46 -27.85 -51.64
CA PHE A 810 29.71 -27.42 -50.46
C PHE A 810 30.50 -26.44 -49.61
N HIS A 811 29.86 -25.31 -49.30
CA HIS A 811 30.27 -24.41 -48.23
C HIS A 811 29.04 -23.96 -47.43
N ASN A 812 28.68 -24.72 -46.39
CA ASN A 812 27.79 -24.33 -45.28
C ASN A 812 26.69 -23.27 -45.58
N THR A 813 25.83 -23.49 -46.57
CA THR A 813 24.64 -22.67 -46.80
C THR A 813 23.45 -23.51 -47.24
N ASP A 814 22.27 -23.07 -46.80
CA ASP A 814 20.97 -23.65 -47.06
C ASP A 814 20.61 -23.58 -48.55
N PRO A 815 20.41 -24.73 -49.24
CA PRO A 815 20.11 -24.77 -50.67
C PRO A 815 18.67 -24.33 -51.02
N THR A 816 17.87 -23.88 -50.05
CA THR A 816 16.49 -23.43 -50.27
C THR A 816 16.34 -21.93 -50.50
N VAL A 817 17.43 -21.14 -50.40
CA VAL A 817 17.40 -19.68 -50.63
C VAL A 817 17.96 -19.35 -52.00
N ALA A 818 17.11 -18.80 -52.88
CA ALA A 818 17.39 -18.57 -54.30
C ALA A 818 18.33 -17.38 -54.62
N ASP A 819 19.09 -16.87 -53.64
CA ASP A 819 20.01 -15.73 -53.79
C ASP A 819 21.41 -16.08 -53.26
N ASN A 820 22.23 -16.60 -54.20
CA ASN A 820 23.69 -16.57 -54.31
C ASN A 820 24.59 -16.85 -53.08
N HIS A 821 25.36 -17.94 -53.19
CA HIS A 821 26.82 -17.95 -53.43
C HIS A 821 27.44 -19.36 -53.30
N GLY A 822 26.66 -20.43 -53.44
CA GLY A 822 27.23 -21.72 -53.87
C GLY A 822 27.70 -21.59 -55.33
N ALA A 823 28.93 -21.13 -55.55
CA ALA A 823 29.48 -21.04 -56.89
C ALA A 823 29.98 -22.42 -57.35
N ALA A 824 29.60 -22.84 -58.55
CA ALA A 824 30.30 -23.90 -59.25
C ALA A 824 31.80 -23.60 -59.26
N ILE A 825 32.64 -24.64 -59.18
CA ILE A 825 34.08 -24.51 -59.38
C ILE A 825 34.28 -23.81 -60.74
N GLY A 826 34.81 -22.57 -60.73
CA GLY A 826 34.88 -21.75 -61.93
C GLY A 826 35.76 -22.37 -63.01
N ASN A 827 35.38 -22.14 -64.28
CA ASN A 827 36.03 -22.54 -65.55
C ASN A 827 37.43 -23.18 -65.39
N LEU A 828 37.51 -24.51 -65.57
CA LEU A 828 38.78 -25.22 -65.63
C LEU A 828 39.57 -24.77 -66.87
N VAL A 829 40.63 -23.98 -66.69
CA VAL A 829 41.50 -23.54 -67.79
C VAL A 829 42.71 -24.45 -67.86
N SER A 830 42.90 -25.17 -68.97
CA SER A 830 44.18 -25.83 -69.23
C SER A 830 45.25 -24.77 -69.50
N THR A 831 46.24 -24.69 -68.62
CA THR A 831 47.35 -23.73 -68.70
C THR A 831 48.62 -24.38 -69.25
N GLY A 832 48.63 -25.70 -69.43
CA GLY A 832 49.69 -26.48 -70.04
C GLY A 832 49.40 -27.99 -70.06
N PRO A 833 50.29 -28.83 -70.63
CA PRO A 833 50.11 -30.28 -70.64
C PRO A 833 50.06 -30.85 -69.22
N GLY A 834 48.90 -31.37 -68.81
CA GLY A 834 48.68 -31.94 -67.48
C GLY A 834 48.51 -30.91 -66.36
N THR A 835 48.36 -29.62 -66.67
CA THR A 835 48.14 -28.56 -65.67
C THR A 835 46.88 -27.79 -65.98
N PHE A 836 46.07 -27.58 -64.93
CA PHE A 836 44.78 -26.92 -65.00
C PHE A 836 44.61 -25.97 -63.83
N THR A 837 43.92 -24.85 -64.04
CA THR A 837 43.52 -23.95 -62.96
C THR A 837 42.01 -23.86 -62.86
N PHE A 838 41.52 -23.72 -61.63
CA PHE A 838 40.12 -23.40 -61.32
C PHE A 838 40.09 -22.37 -60.20
N SER A 839 38.94 -21.72 -59.98
CA SER A 839 38.78 -20.77 -58.88
C SER A 839 37.54 -21.09 -58.04
N HIS A 840 37.63 -20.83 -56.73
CA HIS A 840 36.47 -20.89 -55.82
C HIS A 840 36.54 -19.76 -54.79
N LEU A 841 35.40 -19.43 -54.18
CA LEU A 841 35.33 -18.48 -53.08
C LEU A 841 35.62 -19.15 -51.73
N ARG A 842 36.18 -18.40 -50.78
CA ARG A 842 36.28 -18.79 -49.36
C ARG A 842 36.20 -17.57 -48.42
N PRO A 843 35.86 -17.75 -47.13
CA PRO A 843 35.85 -16.67 -46.15
C PRO A 843 37.23 -16.09 -45.84
N VAL A 844 37.28 -14.79 -45.52
CA VAL A 844 38.51 -14.10 -45.10
C VAL A 844 38.92 -14.46 -43.66
N ASP A 845 37.97 -14.66 -42.74
CA ASP A 845 38.23 -15.17 -41.39
C ASP A 845 38.24 -16.69 -41.37
N ARG A 846 39.31 -17.26 -40.83
CA ARG A 846 39.63 -18.69 -40.89
C ARG A 846 40.17 -19.25 -39.58
N SER A 847 39.89 -18.58 -38.46
CA SER A 847 40.35 -19.06 -37.17
C SER A 847 39.76 -20.45 -36.87
N GLY A 848 40.62 -21.46 -36.72
CA GLY A 848 40.22 -22.83 -36.38
C GLY A 848 39.99 -23.81 -37.55
N ALA A 849 40.06 -23.38 -38.82
CA ALA A 849 39.82 -24.24 -39.98
C ALA A 849 40.98 -24.23 -41.01
N SER A 850 41.42 -25.42 -41.44
CA SER A 850 42.36 -25.61 -42.54
C SER A 850 41.70 -26.14 -43.81
N ASP A 851 42.17 -25.63 -44.96
CA ASP A 851 41.79 -26.12 -46.29
C ASP A 851 42.72 -27.26 -46.67
N GLU A 852 42.18 -28.44 -46.92
CA GLU A 852 42.90 -29.57 -47.50
C GLU A 852 42.27 -29.92 -48.85
N TYR A 853 43.08 -30.13 -49.89
CA TYR A 853 42.55 -30.55 -51.19
C TYR A 853 42.80 -32.03 -51.39
N GLU A 854 41.83 -32.71 -51.96
CA GLU A 854 41.89 -34.14 -52.26
C GLU A 854 41.52 -34.37 -53.71
N TRP A 855 41.95 -35.50 -54.25
CA TRP A 855 41.65 -35.91 -55.61
C TRP A 855 41.22 -37.37 -55.66
N SER A 856 40.53 -37.74 -56.72
CA SER A 856 40.10 -39.11 -56.96
C SER A 856 40.18 -39.44 -58.45
N ALA A 857 40.42 -40.69 -58.79
CA ALA A 857 40.32 -41.18 -60.16
C ALA A 857 38.90 -41.70 -60.49
N ASP A 858 38.12 -42.04 -59.45
CA ASP A 858 36.86 -42.79 -59.58
C ASP A 858 35.71 -42.25 -58.71
N LEU A 859 35.93 -41.14 -58.01
CA LEU A 859 35.02 -40.47 -57.06
C LEU A 859 34.71 -41.27 -55.77
N THR A 860 35.26 -42.48 -55.63
CA THR A 860 35.02 -43.35 -54.47
C THR A 860 36.17 -43.30 -53.47
N THR A 861 37.41 -43.30 -53.96
CA THR A 861 38.61 -43.20 -53.11
C THR A 861 39.23 -41.83 -53.26
N TRP A 862 39.35 -41.08 -52.16
CA TRP A 862 39.90 -39.73 -52.16
C TRP A 862 41.30 -39.73 -51.58
N THR A 863 42.25 -39.29 -52.40
CA THR A 863 43.68 -39.23 -52.12
C THR A 863 44.08 -37.77 -51.85
N PRO A 864 44.82 -37.47 -50.77
CA PRO A 864 45.26 -36.10 -50.48
C PRO A 864 46.13 -35.50 -51.60
N ALA A 865 46.11 -34.18 -51.73
CA ALA A 865 46.95 -33.45 -52.68
C ALA A 865 48.44 -33.81 -52.54
N GLY A 866 49.08 -34.14 -53.67
CA GLY A 866 50.46 -34.64 -53.74
C GLY A 866 50.59 -36.16 -53.55
N GLY A 867 49.51 -36.86 -53.20
CA GLY A 867 49.45 -38.31 -53.15
C GLY A 867 49.52 -38.95 -54.55
N THR A 868 49.97 -40.22 -54.60
CA THR A 868 50.07 -41.01 -55.84
C THR A 868 49.17 -42.23 -55.76
N GLU A 869 48.29 -42.37 -56.74
CA GLU A 869 47.37 -43.50 -56.89
C GLU A 869 47.48 -44.04 -58.32
N ALA A 870 47.54 -45.37 -58.47
CA ALA A 870 47.67 -46.04 -59.77
C ALA A 870 48.80 -45.52 -60.71
N GLY A 871 49.86 -44.94 -60.13
CA GLY A 871 50.99 -44.36 -60.88
C GLY A 871 50.75 -42.93 -61.40
N VAL A 872 49.64 -42.30 -61.01
CA VAL A 872 49.33 -40.88 -61.26
C VAL A 872 49.50 -40.11 -59.95
N THR A 873 50.23 -39.01 -60.01
CA THR A 873 50.39 -38.09 -58.89
C THR A 873 49.70 -36.79 -59.23
N VAL A 874 48.76 -36.36 -58.40
CA VAL A 874 48.04 -35.09 -58.57
C VAL A 874 48.43 -34.16 -57.45
N THR A 875 49.10 -33.07 -57.82
CA THR A 875 49.43 -32.00 -56.87
C THR A 875 48.43 -30.88 -57.04
N ILE A 876 47.81 -30.44 -55.95
CA ILE A 876 46.82 -29.36 -55.92
C ILE A 876 47.39 -28.27 -55.02
N VAL A 877 47.57 -27.07 -55.57
CA VAL A 877 48.21 -25.95 -54.88
C VAL A 877 47.29 -24.74 -54.95
N PRO A 878 46.78 -24.23 -53.81
CA PRO A 878 46.08 -22.95 -53.79
C PRO A 878 47.07 -21.82 -54.09
N GLY A 879 46.67 -20.92 -54.98
CA GLY A 879 47.41 -19.76 -55.45
C GLY A 879 47.08 -18.48 -54.67
N ALA A 880 47.33 -17.34 -55.30
CA ALA A 880 47.02 -16.04 -54.72
C ALA A 880 45.51 -15.85 -54.56
N THR A 881 45.10 -15.11 -53.52
CA THR A 881 43.71 -14.72 -53.33
C THR A 881 43.45 -13.30 -53.80
N THR A 882 42.23 -13.06 -54.25
CA THR A 882 41.75 -11.73 -54.63
C THR A 882 40.46 -11.42 -53.86
N PRO A 883 40.30 -10.21 -53.29
CA PRO A 883 39.06 -9.83 -52.63
C PRO A 883 37.86 -9.99 -53.56
N ASP A 884 36.77 -10.53 -53.03
CA ASP A 884 35.51 -10.62 -53.76
C ASP A 884 34.73 -9.28 -53.69
N ALA A 885 33.64 -9.18 -54.45
CA ALA A 885 32.69 -8.08 -54.32
C ALA A 885 32.03 -8.07 -52.93
N ASP A 886 31.90 -9.24 -52.29
CA ASP A 886 31.57 -9.37 -50.87
C ASP A 886 32.85 -9.24 -50.00
N PRO A 887 32.93 -8.25 -49.08
CA PRO A 887 34.12 -8.01 -48.27
C PRO A 887 34.46 -9.12 -47.27
N ASP A 888 33.52 -10.02 -46.97
CA ASP A 888 33.75 -11.14 -46.04
C ASP A 888 34.38 -12.37 -46.73
N TYR A 889 34.57 -12.32 -48.05
CA TYR A 889 35.07 -13.41 -48.88
C TYR A 889 36.25 -13.01 -49.79
N GLU A 890 37.07 -14.00 -50.11
CA GLU A 890 38.13 -13.90 -51.10
C GLU A 890 38.02 -15.05 -52.13
N THR A 891 38.31 -14.75 -53.39
CA THR A 891 38.47 -15.77 -54.44
C THR A 891 39.86 -16.39 -54.34
N VAL A 892 39.93 -17.71 -54.34
CA VAL A 892 41.16 -18.50 -54.40
C VAL A 892 41.27 -19.12 -55.80
N GLU A 893 42.38 -18.85 -56.49
CA GLU A 893 42.74 -19.58 -57.70
C GLU A 893 43.57 -20.81 -57.33
N VAL A 894 43.17 -21.99 -57.76
CA VAL A 894 43.81 -23.27 -57.42
C VAL A 894 44.42 -23.88 -58.68
N THR A 895 45.69 -24.29 -58.60
CA THR A 895 46.39 -24.97 -59.68
C THR A 895 46.51 -26.46 -59.41
N VAL A 896 46.06 -27.27 -60.36
CA VAL A 896 46.16 -28.72 -60.36
C VAL A 896 47.21 -29.16 -61.37
N THR A 897 48.20 -29.93 -60.93
CA THR A 897 49.22 -30.54 -61.80
C THR A 897 49.15 -32.06 -61.70
N VAL A 898 48.89 -32.70 -62.83
CA VAL A 898 48.82 -34.15 -62.99
C VAL A 898 50.11 -34.62 -63.66
N ALA A 899 50.93 -35.39 -62.94
CA ALA A 899 52.14 -35.98 -63.50
C ALA A 899 51.80 -37.09 -64.53
N PRO A 900 52.63 -37.32 -65.56
CA PRO A 900 52.33 -38.29 -66.61
C PRO A 900 52.17 -39.72 -66.07
N GLY A 901 51.01 -40.33 -66.32
CA GLY A 901 50.65 -41.71 -65.96
C GLY A 901 49.49 -42.25 -66.80
N THR A 902 48.95 -43.41 -66.45
CA THR A 902 48.01 -44.18 -67.30
C THR A 902 46.51 -43.92 -67.06
N GLU A 903 46.12 -42.94 -66.24
CA GLU A 903 44.71 -42.65 -66.00
C GLU A 903 44.14 -41.57 -66.92
N ALA A 904 42.87 -41.72 -67.28
CA ALA A 904 42.20 -40.85 -68.26
C ALA A 904 41.44 -39.68 -67.63
N LYS A 905 41.21 -39.67 -66.30
CA LYS A 905 40.39 -38.66 -65.59
C LYS A 905 40.87 -38.47 -64.15
N VAL A 906 40.77 -37.24 -63.66
CA VAL A 906 41.10 -36.84 -62.28
C VAL A 906 39.98 -35.91 -61.79
N PHE A 907 39.46 -36.19 -60.60
CA PHE A 907 38.46 -35.42 -59.87
C PHE A 907 39.11 -34.75 -58.66
N VAL A 908 38.64 -33.56 -58.27
CA VAL A 908 39.22 -32.79 -57.18
C VAL A 908 38.12 -32.26 -56.28
N ARG A 909 38.36 -32.26 -54.97
CA ARG A 909 37.48 -31.63 -53.97
C ARG A 909 38.30 -30.86 -52.93
N LEU A 910 37.63 -29.96 -52.24
CA LEU A 910 38.12 -29.36 -51.00
C LEU A 910 37.54 -30.13 -49.81
N ALA A 911 38.41 -30.55 -48.91
CA ALA A 911 38.11 -31.11 -47.60
C ALA A 911 38.50 -30.08 -46.53
N LEU A 912 37.59 -29.78 -45.61
CA LEU A 912 37.88 -28.87 -44.50
C LEU A 912 38.23 -29.69 -43.26
N SER A 913 39.32 -29.32 -42.57
CA SER A 913 39.73 -29.98 -41.32
C SER A 913 39.87 -28.94 -40.19
N GLY A 914 39.28 -29.22 -39.03
CA GLY A 914 39.24 -28.32 -37.86
C GLY A 914 38.14 -28.72 -36.88
N SER A 915 38.40 -28.61 -35.57
CA SER A 915 37.53 -29.06 -34.46
C SER A 915 36.32 -28.18 -34.22
#